data_AF-A0A6A4YZI6-F1
#
_entry.id   AF-A0A6A4YZI6-F1
#
_cell.length_a   1.000
_cell.length_b   1.000
_cell.length_c   1.000
_cell.angle_alpha   90.00
_cell.angle_beta   90.00
_cell.angle_gamma   90.00
#
_symmetry.space_group_name_H-M   'P 1'
#
loop_
_entity.id
_entity.type
_entity.pdbx_description
1 polymer ?
#
loop_
_entity_poly.entity_id
_entity_poly.type
_entity_poly.pdbx_seq_one_letter_code
_entity_poly.pdbx_strand_id
1 'polypeptide(L)'
;MSVFAARGLSFVRNDPSSQPFSPPCSYANYSADPSAYVCDPCKAPWNPVPGNCLPSMEEHFRLPPITVVNLVHAMIGPFGSIDMYSVSPPASLRNLVASFQGFVTSMAQSNQALGNAMTAIPSLNADPVAPLWTQAPYLYKGGDPTCVTRIGKPYVQSSFAVDVTCSNQDRHTILLGKFNALFALVASSSAPSTDVNIAAVCDMCPTLRAPCVAVMAPAAAALAIMKKDNAAAVDTIIDQVKSARDDITAIGVGTLQFAVNTNSGNDTLLTQRLLSTEPALWDVIGWVYLFEWATGVREVISFEGNVNIFPLVSNKYVPVINKAREVEVPRSACQYLWVASVIVSVVLFVVAILSTLYAGLARFRIVGRNLFQINRIVGAVWLGRPLLLLRGMTALVLFSTSPLSFDVKDGFTQFNFAPRSFFDSMVVSGEAMWISYVLNDFVLVLNFNSNADFAPVSTALCWIIHVVLDVASPPRITATIDRQCTTNYLDKLLTCTSGSIQLGSVPRALTLVLVHLGCTTFSFVGMKIWRSFRRSSKSSSASDGHLLLSATALAFLRQDVLADGTRVVDRSALAMSGVLTFGPYMFDVKLWLVVVDPEAARHAKWGMKLFPPPLLNGTDRCKSAGKTLQVVPSTALAAQETSEKVESPKASQLNRAFVVA
;
A
#
# COMPACT_ATOMS: atom_id res chain seq x y z
N MET A 1 -13.68 -14.54 35.32
CA MET A 1 -12.77 -13.45 35.75
C MET A 1 -13.58 -12.17 36.06
N SER A 2 -14.39 -12.12 37.13
CA SER A 2 -15.26 -10.92 37.34
C SER A 2 -15.53 -10.51 38.79
N VAL A 3 -14.63 -10.80 39.74
CA VAL A 3 -14.67 -10.18 41.08
C VAL A 3 -13.33 -9.52 41.46
N PHE A 4 -12.24 -9.84 40.74
CA PHE A 4 -10.87 -9.63 41.23
C PHE A 4 -10.14 -8.41 40.65
N ALA A 5 -10.68 -7.76 39.62
CA ALA A 5 -10.17 -6.47 39.14
C ALA A 5 -10.45 -5.31 40.11
N ALA A 6 -11.36 -5.49 41.07
CA ALA A 6 -11.81 -4.43 41.99
C ALA A 6 -10.79 -4.06 43.08
N ARG A 7 -9.71 -4.83 43.28
CA ARG A 7 -8.64 -4.54 44.25
C ARG A 7 -7.27 -4.28 43.62
N GLY A 8 -7.16 -4.27 42.29
CA GLY A 8 -5.89 -4.00 41.58
C GLY A 8 -4.79 -5.06 41.74
N LEU A 9 -5.07 -6.22 42.32
CA LEU A 9 -4.10 -7.32 42.50
C LEU A 9 -4.18 -8.29 41.32
N SER A 10 -3.04 -8.52 40.65
CA SER A 10 -2.96 -9.45 39.52
C SER A 10 -2.68 -10.89 39.99
N PHE A 11 -3.29 -11.86 39.30
CA PHE A 11 -3.11 -13.30 39.54
C PHE A 11 -1.66 -13.76 39.24
N VAL A 12 -1.11 -13.21 38.17
CA VAL A 12 0.31 -13.22 37.79
C VAL A 12 0.64 -11.78 37.41
N ARG A 13 1.69 -11.22 37.99
CA ARG A 13 1.99 -9.78 37.89
C ARG A 13 2.74 -9.49 36.60
N ASN A 14 2.51 -8.29 36.08
CA ASN A 14 3.19 -7.75 34.89
C ASN A 14 3.60 -6.29 35.15
N ASP A 15 3.76 -5.91 36.43
CA ASP A 15 4.05 -4.53 36.85
C ASP A 15 5.38 -4.48 37.61
N PRO A 16 6.42 -3.82 37.07
CA PRO A 16 7.72 -3.70 37.72
C PRO A 16 7.70 -2.83 38.99
N SER A 17 6.61 -2.10 39.27
CA SER A 17 6.45 -1.32 40.49
C SER A 17 6.02 -2.14 41.71
N SER A 18 5.61 -3.40 41.49
CA SER A 18 5.32 -4.35 42.56
C SER A 18 6.60 -5.11 42.94
N GLN A 19 6.88 -5.27 44.23
CA GLN A 19 8.09 -6.00 44.66
C GLN A 19 8.04 -7.45 44.16
N PRO A 20 9.10 -7.99 43.53
CA PRO A 20 9.14 -9.37 42.98
C PRO A 20 8.80 -10.43 44.03
N PHE A 21 8.98 -10.08 45.30
CA PHE A 21 8.69 -10.91 46.44
C PHE A 21 7.64 -10.26 47.33
N SER A 22 6.69 -11.05 47.83
CA SER A 22 5.78 -10.59 48.89
C SER A 22 6.60 -10.32 50.16
N PRO A 23 6.45 -9.15 50.83
CA PRO A 23 7.07 -8.91 52.12
C PRO A 23 6.74 -10.06 53.07
N PRO A 24 7.73 -10.60 53.81
CA PRO A 24 9.07 -10.09 54.12
C PRO A 24 10.19 -10.48 53.13
N CYS A 25 9.88 -11.17 52.03
CA CYS A 25 10.88 -11.66 51.07
C CYS A 25 11.41 -10.51 50.19
N SER A 26 12.69 -10.54 49.80
CA SER A 26 13.41 -9.42 49.16
C SER A 26 14.27 -9.89 48.00
N TYR A 27 14.09 -9.23 46.85
CA TYR A 27 14.85 -9.51 45.62
C TYR A 27 16.35 -9.26 45.79
N ALA A 28 16.73 -8.26 46.58
CA ALA A 28 18.14 -7.94 46.84
C ALA A 28 18.86 -9.05 47.63
N ASN A 29 18.14 -9.79 48.46
CA ASN A 29 18.71 -10.90 49.24
C ASN A 29 18.82 -12.16 48.37
N TYR A 30 17.87 -12.39 47.46
CA TYR A 30 17.95 -13.47 46.47
C TYR A 30 19.10 -13.25 45.49
N SER A 31 19.28 -12.03 44.96
CA SER A 31 20.35 -11.75 43.99
C SER A 31 21.75 -11.84 44.59
N ALA A 32 21.90 -11.67 45.90
CA ALA A 32 23.18 -11.76 46.60
C ALA A 32 23.67 -13.20 46.79
N ASP A 33 22.77 -14.15 47.08
CA ASP A 33 23.09 -15.58 47.18
C ASP A 33 21.87 -16.45 46.80
N PRO A 34 21.68 -16.72 45.51
CA PRO A 34 20.54 -17.51 45.02
C PRO A 34 20.52 -18.94 45.57
N SER A 35 21.70 -19.49 45.90
CA SER A 35 21.86 -20.89 46.28
C SER A 35 21.47 -21.17 47.74
N ALA A 36 21.53 -20.15 48.60
CA ALA A 36 21.18 -20.24 50.02
C ALA A 36 19.91 -19.47 50.40
N TYR A 37 19.23 -18.84 49.43
CA TYR A 37 18.03 -18.05 49.70
C TYR A 37 16.83 -18.93 50.07
N VAL A 38 16.51 -18.99 51.36
CA VAL A 38 15.28 -19.57 51.89
C VAL A 38 14.44 -18.41 52.42
N CYS A 39 13.25 -18.17 51.86
CA CYS A 39 12.31 -17.23 52.44
C CYS A 39 10.95 -17.92 52.62
N ASP A 40 10.54 -18.07 53.87
CA ASP A 40 9.23 -18.59 54.25
C ASP A 40 8.53 -17.49 55.09
N PRO A 41 7.54 -16.77 54.51
CA PRO A 41 6.80 -15.70 55.19
C PRO A 41 6.13 -16.14 56.50
N CYS A 42 6.00 -17.45 56.72
CA CYS A 42 5.36 -18.06 57.88
C CYS A 42 6.36 -18.62 58.91
N LYS A 43 7.66 -18.69 58.63
CA LYS A 43 8.68 -19.22 59.56
C LYS A 43 9.65 -18.14 60.03
N ALA A 44 10.20 -18.35 61.21
CA ALA A 44 11.31 -17.55 61.70
C ALA A 44 12.54 -17.73 60.78
N PRO A 45 13.33 -16.67 60.53
CA PRO A 45 13.29 -15.33 61.14
C PRO A 45 12.35 -14.33 60.45
N TRP A 46 11.64 -14.70 59.37
CA TRP A 46 10.94 -13.74 58.50
C TRP A 46 9.55 -13.34 59.01
N ASN A 47 8.93 -14.15 59.86
CA ASN A 47 7.66 -13.82 60.52
C ASN A 47 7.87 -13.27 61.96
N PRO A 48 7.64 -11.97 62.23
CA PRO A 48 7.77 -11.41 63.58
C PRO A 48 6.62 -11.81 64.53
N VAL A 49 5.54 -12.41 64.03
CA VAL A 49 4.39 -12.89 64.84
C VAL A 49 4.09 -14.36 64.50
N PRO A 50 4.68 -15.33 65.24
CA PRO A 50 4.42 -16.75 65.04
C PRO A 50 2.92 -17.05 65.10
N GLY A 51 2.35 -17.57 64.02
CA GLY A 51 0.94 -17.95 63.92
C GLY A 51 0.00 -16.95 63.21
N ASN A 52 0.47 -15.76 62.84
CA ASN A 52 -0.31 -14.81 62.04
C ASN A 52 0.17 -14.81 60.57
N CYS A 53 -0.05 -15.92 59.86
CA CYS A 53 0.19 -15.95 58.42
C CYS A 53 -0.92 -15.14 57.74
N LEU A 54 -0.56 -14.08 57.00
CA LEU A 54 -1.48 -13.54 56.00
C LEU A 54 -1.93 -14.72 55.12
N PRO A 55 -3.23 -14.85 54.81
CA PRO A 55 -3.70 -15.93 53.96
C PRO A 55 -2.86 -15.91 52.68
N SER A 56 -2.39 -17.09 52.29
CA SER A 56 -1.65 -17.25 51.04
C SER A 56 -2.45 -16.62 49.90
N MET A 57 -1.81 -16.11 48.86
CA MET A 57 -2.55 -15.53 47.75
C MET A 57 -3.53 -16.54 47.14
N GLU A 58 -3.19 -17.83 47.18
CA GLU A 58 -4.08 -18.94 46.83
C GLU A 58 -5.34 -18.96 47.70
N GLU A 59 -5.20 -18.83 49.01
CA GLU A 59 -6.32 -18.74 49.96
C GLU A 59 -7.12 -17.45 49.76
N HIS A 60 -6.44 -16.33 49.46
CA HIS A 60 -7.06 -15.05 49.11
C HIS A 60 -7.89 -15.15 47.81
N PHE A 61 -7.37 -15.87 46.82
CA PHE A 61 -8.04 -16.16 45.54
C PHE A 61 -9.04 -17.33 45.65
N ARG A 62 -9.15 -17.98 46.83
CA ARG A 62 -9.95 -19.19 47.07
C ARG A 62 -9.66 -20.30 46.06
N LEU A 63 -8.40 -20.45 45.67
CA LEU A 63 -7.96 -21.53 44.80
C LEU A 63 -8.04 -22.87 45.57
N PRO A 64 -8.73 -23.89 45.04
CA PRO A 64 -8.72 -25.20 45.67
C PRO A 64 -7.32 -25.85 45.54
N PRO A 65 -6.91 -26.72 46.47
CA PRO A 65 -5.60 -27.40 46.44
C PRO A 65 -5.58 -28.54 45.41
N ILE A 66 -5.78 -28.19 44.13
CA ILE A 66 -5.79 -29.11 42.99
C ILE A 66 -4.39 -29.21 42.37
N THR A 67 -4.12 -30.30 41.63
CA THR A 67 -2.81 -30.61 41.03
C THR A 67 -2.06 -29.39 40.47
N VAL A 68 -2.69 -28.59 39.61
CA VAL A 68 -2.02 -27.46 38.96
C VAL A 68 -1.66 -26.37 39.97
N VAL A 69 -2.54 -26.07 40.93
CA VAL A 69 -2.27 -25.08 41.99
C VAL A 69 -1.07 -25.52 42.84
N ASN A 70 -1.07 -26.78 43.28
CA ASN A 70 0.00 -27.33 44.10
C ASN A 70 1.34 -27.35 43.35
N LEU A 71 1.33 -27.78 42.07
CA LEU A 71 2.54 -27.81 41.25
C LEU A 71 3.06 -26.41 40.91
N VAL A 72 2.19 -25.44 40.59
CA VAL A 72 2.63 -24.05 40.34
C VAL A 72 3.24 -23.46 41.61
N HIS A 73 2.57 -23.61 42.76
CA HIS A 73 3.07 -23.13 44.03
C HIS A 73 4.45 -23.73 44.37
N ALA A 74 4.57 -25.06 44.25
CA ALA A 74 5.78 -25.78 44.62
C ALA A 74 6.95 -25.60 43.64
N MET A 75 6.67 -25.43 42.34
CA MET A 75 7.72 -25.42 41.31
C MET A 75 8.05 -24.01 40.82
N ILE A 76 7.10 -23.09 40.77
CA ILE A 76 7.31 -21.71 40.28
C ILE A 76 7.33 -20.75 41.46
N GLY A 77 6.28 -20.78 42.27
CA GLY A 77 6.10 -19.93 43.44
C GLY A 77 4.62 -19.65 43.72
N PRO A 78 4.30 -19.07 44.88
CA PRO A 78 2.92 -18.78 45.22
C PRO A 78 2.28 -17.80 44.23
N PHE A 79 0.99 -17.96 43.94
CA PHE A 79 0.24 -17.05 43.07
C PHE A 79 0.35 -15.61 43.57
N GLY A 80 0.29 -14.60 42.68
CA GLY A 80 0.53 -13.21 43.06
C GLY A 80 1.99 -12.85 43.39
N SER A 81 2.91 -13.81 43.46
CA SER A 81 4.38 -13.58 43.49
C SER A 81 5.09 -13.98 42.19
N ILE A 82 4.34 -14.42 41.18
CA ILE A 82 4.87 -14.78 39.86
C ILE A 82 4.79 -13.54 38.97
N ASP A 83 5.92 -13.16 38.40
CA ASP A 83 6.04 -12.09 37.41
C ASP A 83 6.18 -12.66 35.99
N MET A 84 5.65 -11.95 34.99
CA MET A 84 5.77 -12.30 33.58
C MET A 84 6.60 -11.26 32.83
N TYR A 85 7.72 -11.68 32.25
CA TYR A 85 8.57 -10.83 31.42
C TYR A 85 8.64 -11.31 29.98
N SER A 86 8.43 -10.40 29.02
CA SER A 86 8.61 -10.71 27.60
C SER A 86 10.10 -10.86 27.27
N VAL A 87 10.48 -12.01 26.71
CA VAL A 87 11.84 -12.29 26.30
C VAL A 87 11.97 -12.05 24.79
N SER A 88 12.85 -11.13 24.42
CA SER A 88 13.15 -10.86 23.00
C SER A 88 14.02 -11.96 22.40
N PRO A 89 13.84 -12.32 21.11
CA PRO A 89 14.73 -13.27 20.45
C PRO A 89 16.17 -12.72 20.42
N PRO A 90 17.18 -13.53 20.76
CA PRO A 90 18.57 -13.08 20.77
C PRO A 90 19.01 -12.61 19.38
N ALA A 91 19.99 -11.71 19.32
CA ALA A 91 20.47 -11.15 18.06
C ALA A 91 21.03 -12.24 17.12
N SER A 92 21.70 -13.26 17.67
CA SER A 92 22.18 -14.44 16.95
C SER A 92 21.06 -15.16 16.20
N LEU A 93 19.94 -15.46 16.87
CA LEU A 93 18.77 -16.10 16.26
C LEU A 93 18.13 -15.23 15.18
N ARG A 94 17.99 -13.91 15.42
CA ARG A 94 17.43 -12.98 14.42
C ARG A 94 18.29 -12.91 13.16
N ASN A 95 19.61 -12.83 13.33
CA ASN A 95 20.56 -12.81 12.22
C ASN A 95 20.57 -14.13 11.43
N LEU A 96 20.50 -15.26 12.14
CA LEU A 96 20.40 -16.59 11.54
C LEU A 96 19.14 -16.72 10.67
N VAL A 97 17.97 -16.34 11.21
CA VAL A 97 16.70 -16.41 10.46
C VAL A 97 16.69 -15.44 9.27
N ALA A 98 17.21 -14.23 9.43
CA ALA A 98 17.32 -13.26 8.34
C ALA A 98 18.24 -13.76 7.21
N SER A 99 19.41 -14.32 7.57
CA SER A 99 20.36 -14.89 6.61
C SER A 99 19.76 -16.08 5.86
N PHE A 100 19.10 -16.99 6.58
CA PHE A 100 18.39 -18.12 5.98
C PHE A 100 17.27 -17.68 5.04
N GLN A 101 16.40 -16.76 5.46
CA GLN A 101 15.29 -16.30 4.63
C GLN A 101 15.79 -15.58 3.37
N GLY A 102 16.77 -14.69 3.49
CA GLY A 102 17.39 -14.01 2.36
C GLY A 102 18.02 -14.98 1.37
N PHE A 103 18.74 -15.99 1.87
CA PHE A 103 19.36 -17.02 1.05
C PHE A 103 18.33 -17.89 0.31
N VAL A 104 17.37 -18.47 1.04
CA VAL A 104 16.37 -19.39 0.45
C VAL A 104 15.48 -18.67 -0.56
N THR A 105 15.05 -17.44 -0.27
CA THR A 105 14.19 -16.68 -1.20
C THR A 105 14.93 -16.28 -2.47
N SER A 106 16.18 -15.82 -2.36
CA SER A 106 17.03 -15.50 -3.52
C SER A 106 17.33 -16.75 -4.37
N MET A 107 17.67 -17.86 -3.72
CA MET A 107 17.99 -19.10 -4.41
C MET A 107 16.75 -19.74 -5.07
N ALA A 108 15.59 -19.72 -4.41
CA ALA A 108 14.35 -20.26 -4.98
C ALA A 108 13.90 -19.51 -6.25
N GLN A 109 14.23 -18.21 -6.37
CA GLN A 109 13.92 -17.40 -7.55
C GLN A 109 14.91 -17.60 -8.71
N SER A 110 16.15 -18.00 -8.41
CA SER A 110 17.22 -18.17 -9.40
C SER A 110 17.42 -19.63 -9.83
N ASN A 111 17.03 -20.60 -8.99
CA ASN A 111 17.15 -22.03 -9.24
C ASN A 111 15.77 -22.69 -9.28
N GLN A 112 15.35 -23.08 -10.48
CA GLN A 112 14.05 -23.69 -10.71
C GLN A 112 13.86 -25.03 -9.97
N ALA A 113 14.92 -25.81 -9.77
CA ALA A 113 14.82 -27.07 -9.04
C ALA A 113 14.49 -26.83 -7.57
N LEU A 114 15.15 -25.85 -6.93
CA LEU A 114 14.82 -25.46 -5.56
C LEU A 114 13.43 -24.81 -5.47
N GLY A 115 13.06 -23.95 -6.42
CA GLY A 115 11.74 -23.34 -6.49
C GLY A 115 10.62 -24.40 -6.53
N ASN A 116 10.76 -25.42 -7.39
CA ASN A 116 9.82 -26.54 -7.49
C ASN A 116 9.81 -27.41 -6.21
N ALA A 117 10.97 -27.65 -5.59
CA ALA A 117 11.03 -28.39 -4.34
C ALA A 117 10.33 -27.63 -3.20
N MET A 118 10.49 -26.30 -3.13
CA MET A 118 9.85 -25.45 -2.13
C MET A 118 8.32 -25.35 -2.29
N THR A 119 7.82 -25.36 -3.53
CA THR A 119 6.36 -25.37 -3.79
C THR A 119 5.72 -26.72 -3.49
N ALA A 120 6.50 -27.81 -3.57
CA ALA A 120 6.04 -29.15 -3.22
C ALA A 120 5.89 -29.38 -1.70
N ILE A 121 6.43 -28.51 -0.83
CA ILE A 121 6.30 -28.63 0.62
C ILE A 121 4.92 -28.10 1.06
N PRO A 122 4.00 -28.96 1.54
CA PRO A 122 2.69 -28.50 2.01
C PRO A 122 2.79 -27.84 3.39
N SER A 123 1.72 -27.14 3.79
CA SER A 123 1.54 -26.63 5.16
C SER A 123 0.54 -27.52 5.90
N LEU A 124 1.01 -28.35 6.82
CA LEU A 124 0.20 -29.33 7.55
C LEU A 124 0.51 -29.32 9.05
N ASN A 125 -0.47 -29.67 9.87
CA ASN A 125 -0.29 -29.79 11.30
C ASN A 125 0.41 -31.11 11.66
N ALA A 126 1.27 -31.05 12.68
CA ALA A 126 1.88 -32.19 13.34
C ALA A 126 1.66 -32.09 14.86
N ASP A 127 1.70 -33.21 15.58
CA ASP A 127 1.48 -33.27 17.04
C ASP A 127 2.68 -33.85 17.79
N PRO A 128 3.89 -33.29 17.64
CA PRO A 128 5.08 -33.87 18.27
C PRO A 128 4.97 -33.88 19.80
N VAL A 129 5.34 -34.99 20.40
CA VAL A 129 5.43 -35.16 21.86
C VAL A 129 6.87 -35.47 22.22
N ALA A 130 7.40 -34.75 23.20
CA ALA A 130 8.74 -35.00 23.71
C ALA A 130 8.84 -36.44 24.24
N PRO A 131 9.89 -37.21 23.88
CA PRO A 131 10.02 -38.61 24.31
C PRO A 131 9.95 -38.78 25.84
N LEU A 132 10.50 -37.82 26.60
CA LEU A 132 10.45 -37.79 28.07
C LEU A 132 9.03 -37.77 28.62
N TRP A 133 8.06 -37.23 27.87
CA TRP A 133 6.67 -37.11 28.32
C TRP A 133 5.89 -38.41 28.10
N THR A 134 6.46 -39.39 27.40
CA THR A 134 5.80 -40.68 27.12
C THR A 134 6.30 -41.84 27.99
N GLN A 135 7.22 -41.57 28.92
CA GLN A 135 7.87 -42.61 29.73
C GLN A 135 6.94 -43.29 30.75
N ALA A 136 5.83 -42.65 31.12
CA ALA A 136 4.83 -43.19 32.03
C ALA A 136 3.41 -42.82 31.55
N PRO A 137 2.37 -43.51 32.04
CA PRO A 137 1.00 -43.19 31.64
C PRO A 137 0.52 -41.93 32.40
N TYR A 138 0.55 -40.80 31.71
CA TYR A 138 0.17 -39.49 32.25
C TYR A 138 -1.22 -39.04 31.80
N LEU A 139 -1.95 -38.39 32.71
CA LEU A 139 -3.05 -37.50 32.37
C LEU A 139 -2.54 -36.06 32.39
N TYR A 140 -2.48 -35.45 31.22
CA TYR A 140 -1.96 -34.09 31.04
C TYR A 140 -3.03 -33.05 31.38
N LYS A 141 -2.63 -31.99 32.07
CA LYS A 141 -3.49 -30.94 32.65
C LYS A 141 -3.20 -29.54 32.11
N GLY A 142 -2.43 -29.36 31.04
CA GLY A 142 -2.18 -28.07 30.40
C GLY A 142 -0.72 -27.60 30.50
N GLY A 143 -0.30 -26.76 29.56
CA GLY A 143 1.01 -26.12 29.55
C GLY A 143 1.01 -24.67 30.06
N ASP A 144 -0.05 -24.24 30.74
CA ASP A 144 -0.29 -22.85 31.13
C ASP A 144 -0.38 -22.70 32.66
N PRO A 145 0.62 -22.07 33.31
CA PRO A 145 0.62 -21.83 34.76
C PRO A 145 -0.58 -21.01 35.26
N THR A 146 -1.20 -20.21 34.39
CA THR A 146 -2.34 -19.36 34.76
C THR A 146 -3.68 -20.13 34.76
N CYS A 147 -3.71 -21.33 34.18
CA CYS A 147 -4.91 -22.13 34.01
C CYS A 147 -5.02 -23.29 35.00
N VAL A 148 -5.48 -22.96 36.20
CA VAL A 148 -5.52 -23.89 37.36
C VAL A 148 -6.60 -24.99 37.27
N THR A 149 -7.73 -24.76 36.61
CA THR A 149 -8.91 -25.64 36.66
C THR A 149 -8.99 -26.69 35.55
N ARG A 150 -7.89 -26.94 34.83
CA ARG A 150 -7.85 -27.87 33.70
C ARG A 150 -8.02 -29.33 34.15
N ILE A 151 -8.76 -30.10 33.35
CA ILE A 151 -9.02 -31.53 33.56
C ILE A 151 -7.92 -32.37 32.91
N GLY A 152 -7.60 -33.53 33.48
CA GLY A 152 -6.64 -34.46 32.89
C GLY A 152 -7.12 -35.02 31.55
N LYS A 153 -6.26 -35.00 30.53
CA LYS A 153 -6.50 -35.54 29.17
C LYS A 153 -5.44 -36.58 28.81
N PRO A 154 -5.74 -37.58 27.96
CA PRO A 154 -4.79 -38.61 27.54
C PRO A 154 -3.83 -38.12 26.45
N TYR A 155 -3.74 -36.81 26.23
CA TYR A 155 -2.89 -36.19 25.22
C TYR A 155 -2.28 -34.90 25.76
N VAL A 156 -1.08 -34.59 25.29
CA VAL A 156 -0.39 -33.34 25.59
C VAL A 156 -1.23 -32.17 25.10
N GLN A 157 -1.48 -31.19 25.98
CA GLN A 157 -2.29 -30.01 25.68
C GLN A 157 -1.41 -28.85 25.18
N SER A 158 -2.02 -27.88 24.49
CA SER A 158 -1.35 -26.67 24.03
C SER A 158 -0.62 -25.90 25.16
N SER A 159 0.42 -25.13 24.78
CA SER A 159 1.10 -24.20 25.68
C SER A 159 0.19 -23.02 26.07
N PHE A 160 0.67 -22.15 26.96
CA PHE A 160 -0.01 -20.90 27.31
C PHE A 160 -0.21 -20.00 26.09
N ALA A 161 -1.30 -19.24 26.09
CA ALA A 161 -1.60 -18.22 25.09
C ALA A 161 -2.53 -17.18 25.70
N VAL A 162 -2.27 -15.91 25.43
CA VAL A 162 -3.03 -14.79 26.04
C VAL A 162 -4.46 -14.69 25.50
N ASP A 163 -4.71 -15.18 24.28
CA ASP A 163 -6.00 -15.10 23.58
C ASP A 163 -6.89 -16.36 23.76
N VAL A 164 -6.46 -17.33 24.57
CA VAL A 164 -7.17 -18.61 24.78
C VAL A 164 -7.71 -18.71 26.20
N THR A 165 -8.94 -19.20 26.33
CA THR A 165 -9.55 -19.45 27.65
C THR A 165 -9.07 -20.77 28.26
N CYS A 166 -8.94 -20.85 29.58
CA CYS A 166 -8.51 -22.06 30.29
C CYS A 166 -9.46 -23.27 30.12
N SER A 167 -10.70 -23.03 29.72
CA SER A 167 -11.66 -24.10 29.39
C SER A 167 -11.29 -24.82 28.09
N ASN A 168 -10.49 -24.20 27.23
CA ASN A 168 -10.06 -24.80 25.98
C ASN A 168 -8.83 -25.70 26.22
N GLN A 169 -9.02 -27.01 26.01
CA GLN A 169 -8.04 -28.06 26.30
C GLN A 169 -7.65 -28.80 25.02
N ASP A 170 -7.24 -28.04 24.02
CA ASP A 170 -6.83 -28.54 22.71
C ASP A 170 -5.53 -29.35 22.79
N ARG A 171 -5.42 -30.34 21.91
CA ARG A 171 -4.19 -31.11 21.72
C ARG A 171 -3.08 -30.18 21.26
N HIS A 172 -1.88 -30.41 21.76
CA HIS A 172 -0.67 -29.74 21.30
C HIS A 172 -0.41 -30.07 19.82
N THR A 173 -0.41 -29.02 18.99
CA THR A 173 -0.09 -29.14 17.56
C THR A 173 0.81 -27.99 17.12
N ILE A 174 1.70 -28.28 16.17
CA ILE A 174 2.50 -27.29 15.45
C ILE A 174 2.11 -27.30 13.98
N LEU A 175 2.23 -26.15 13.31
CA LEU A 175 2.05 -26.07 11.86
C LEU A 175 3.43 -26.16 11.20
N LEU A 176 3.70 -27.26 10.51
CA LEU A 176 4.88 -27.41 9.67
C LEU A 176 4.59 -26.84 8.28
N GLY A 177 5.53 -26.12 7.71
CA GLY A 177 5.45 -25.54 6.37
C GLY A 177 6.82 -25.28 5.76
N LYS A 178 6.85 -24.76 4.53
CA LYS A 178 8.06 -24.65 3.72
C LYS A 178 9.28 -24.00 4.40
N PHE A 179 9.09 -22.89 5.12
CA PHE A 179 10.22 -22.17 5.71
C PHE A 179 10.65 -22.74 7.06
N ASN A 180 9.72 -23.05 7.97
CA ASN A 180 10.07 -23.50 9.31
C ASN A 180 10.58 -24.95 9.32
N ALA A 181 10.03 -25.84 8.49
CA ALA A 181 10.50 -27.22 8.35
C ALA A 181 11.90 -27.28 7.72
N LEU A 182 12.12 -26.52 6.63
CA LEU A 182 13.45 -26.44 6.00
C LEU A 182 14.48 -25.81 6.92
N PHE A 183 14.12 -24.73 7.63
CA PHE A 183 14.99 -24.10 8.62
C PHE A 183 15.41 -25.08 9.72
N ALA A 184 14.44 -25.83 10.25
CA ALA A 184 14.71 -26.83 11.27
C ALA A 184 15.67 -27.93 10.78
N LEU A 185 15.50 -28.41 9.55
CA LEU A 185 16.42 -29.40 8.97
C LEU A 185 17.83 -28.85 8.75
N VAL A 186 17.96 -27.60 8.28
CA VAL A 186 19.26 -26.93 8.12
C VAL A 186 19.95 -26.79 9.47
N ALA A 187 19.25 -26.27 10.48
CA ALA A 187 19.79 -26.01 11.80
C ALA A 187 20.09 -27.29 12.61
N SER A 188 19.38 -28.38 12.33
CA SER A 188 19.66 -29.69 12.91
C SER A 188 20.77 -30.46 12.18
N SER A 189 21.13 -30.08 10.94
CA SER A 189 22.29 -30.65 10.25
C SER A 189 23.59 -29.98 10.72
N SER A 190 24.02 -30.30 11.94
CA SER A 190 25.21 -29.71 12.58
C SER A 190 26.55 -30.14 11.94
N ALA A 191 26.53 -31.08 11.00
CA ALA A 191 27.70 -31.50 10.23
C ALA A 191 27.32 -31.76 8.75
N PRO A 192 28.29 -31.60 7.81
CA PRO A 192 28.04 -31.77 6.36
C PRO A 192 27.46 -33.14 5.97
N SER A 193 27.71 -34.18 6.77
CA SER A 193 27.43 -35.59 6.47
C SER A 193 26.37 -36.27 7.35
N THR A 194 25.78 -35.58 8.33
CA THR A 194 24.78 -36.18 9.21
C THR A 194 23.38 -35.82 8.73
N ASP A 195 22.74 -36.74 8.01
CA ASP A 195 21.34 -36.59 7.62
C ASP A 195 20.41 -36.80 8.81
N VAL A 196 19.44 -35.89 8.96
CA VAL A 196 18.40 -36.01 9.99
C VAL A 196 17.49 -37.19 9.64
N ASN A 197 17.31 -38.12 10.58
CA ASN A 197 16.38 -39.23 10.40
C ASN A 197 14.92 -38.75 10.50
N ILE A 198 14.32 -38.43 9.35
CA ILE A 198 12.96 -37.91 9.23
C ILE A 198 11.92 -38.87 9.84
N ALA A 199 12.11 -40.17 9.67
CA ALA A 199 11.20 -41.16 10.24
C ALA A 199 11.18 -41.07 11.77
N ALA A 200 12.36 -41.04 12.39
CA ALA A 200 12.49 -40.88 13.84
C ALA A 200 11.87 -39.56 14.34
N VAL A 201 12.04 -38.46 13.60
CA VAL A 201 11.42 -37.16 13.96
C VAL A 201 9.89 -37.28 13.95
N CYS A 202 9.33 -37.86 12.90
CA CYS A 202 7.89 -38.00 12.76
C CYS A 202 7.27 -39.12 13.62
N ASP A 203 8.07 -40.08 14.09
CA ASP A 203 7.64 -41.09 15.07
C ASP A 203 7.31 -40.46 16.44
N MET A 204 7.81 -39.24 16.72
CA MET A 204 7.39 -38.45 17.89
C MET A 204 5.96 -37.89 17.78
N CYS A 205 5.30 -37.99 16.61
CA CYS A 205 3.92 -37.55 16.40
C CYS A 205 2.95 -38.75 16.54
N PRO A 206 2.21 -38.87 17.66
CA PRO A 206 1.40 -40.05 17.93
C PRO A 206 0.18 -40.17 17.00
N THR A 207 -0.42 -39.05 16.54
CA THR A 207 -1.62 -39.10 15.68
C THR A 207 -1.40 -38.53 14.28
N LEU A 208 -0.46 -37.59 14.10
CA LEU A 208 -0.22 -36.88 12.84
C LEU A 208 1.15 -37.23 12.21
N ARG A 209 1.60 -38.47 12.37
CA ARG A 209 2.83 -38.99 11.74
C ARG A 209 2.83 -38.83 10.22
N ALA A 210 1.75 -39.21 9.53
CA ALA A 210 1.69 -39.14 8.07
C ALA A 210 1.75 -37.68 7.53
N PRO A 211 0.99 -36.72 8.09
CA PRO A 211 1.18 -35.29 7.80
C PRO A 211 2.61 -34.78 8.06
N CYS A 212 3.24 -35.20 9.16
CA CYS A 212 4.63 -34.82 9.45
C CYS A 212 5.59 -35.28 8.34
N VAL A 213 5.51 -36.55 7.93
CA VAL A 213 6.36 -37.10 6.86
C VAL A 213 6.10 -36.39 5.53
N ALA A 214 4.84 -36.08 5.22
CA ALA A 214 4.45 -35.37 4.01
C ALA A 214 5.05 -33.96 3.90
N VAL A 215 5.40 -33.31 5.01
CA VAL A 215 6.09 -32.01 5.02
C VAL A 215 7.61 -32.17 5.08
N MET A 216 8.10 -33.02 5.99
CA MET A 216 9.53 -33.14 6.27
C MET A 216 10.32 -33.82 5.15
N ALA A 217 9.72 -34.78 4.42
CA ALA A 217 10.40 -35.45 3.31
C ALA A 217 10.67 -34.51 2.11
N PRO A 218 9.68 -33.74 1.60
CA PRO A 218 9.96 -32.70 0.60
C PRO A 218 10.92 -31.61 1.09
N ALA A 219 10.86 -31.23 2.38
CA ALA A 219 11.81 -30.27 2.94
C ALA A 219 13.25 -30.78 2.96
N ALA A 220 13.45 -32.07 3.23
CA ALA A 220 14.77 -32.70 3.14
C ALA A 220 15.28 -32.78 1.70
N ALA A 221 14.41 -33.02 0.72
CA ALA A 221 14.77 -32.96 -0.70
C ALA A 221 15.22 -31.54 -1.10
N ALA A 222 14.53 -30.49 -0.62
CA ALA A 222 14.95 -29.11 -0.82
C ALA A 222 16.32 -28.81 -0.18
N LEU A 223 16.57 -29.31 1.04
CA LEU A 223 17.87 -29.19 1.70
C LEU A 223 18.99 -29.87 0.90
N ALA A 224 18.74 -31.05 0.33
CA ALA A 224 19.72 -31.75 -0.50
C ALA A 224 20.12 -30.93 -1.75
N ILE A 225 19.16 -30.25 -2.38
CA ILE A 225 19.42 -29.32 -3.50
C ILE A 225 20.27 -28.13 -3.03
N MET A 226 19.93 -27.53 -1.88
CA MET A 226 20.70 -26.42 -1.31
C MET A 226 22.16 -26.80 -1.04
N LYS A 227 22.39 -27.95 -0.40
CA LYS A 227 23.74 -28.47 -0.12
C LYS A 227 24.51 -28.77 -1.40
N LYS A 228 23.86 -29.35 -2.41
CA LYS A 228 24.50 -29.70 -3.68
C LYS A 228 24.94 -28.46 -4.46
N ASP A 229 24.06 -27.47 -4.59
CA ASP A 229 24.27 -26.35 -5.50
C ASP A 229 25.00 -25.17 -4.83
N ASN A 230 24.96 -25.05 -3.49
CA ASN A 230 25.54 -23.94 -2.74
C ASN A 230 26.06 -24.34 -1.34
N ALA A 231 26.90 -25.37 -1.26
CA ALA A 231 27.47 -25.88 0.01
C ALA A 231 28.06 -24.79 0.93
N ALA A 232 28.90 -23.90 0.39
CA ALA A 232 29.58 -22.87 1.19
C ALA A 232 28.61 -21.87 1.87
N ALA A 233 27.48 -21.56 1.21
CA ALA A 233 26.47 -20.69 1.79
C ALA A 233 25.70 -21.41 2.92
N VAL A 234 25.45 -22.71 2.76
CA VAL A 234 24.85 -23.55 3.80
C VAL A 234 25.80 -23.68 5.00
N ASP A 235 27.10 -23.86 4.77
CA ASP A 235 28.11 -23.91 5.84
C ASP A 235 28.15 -22.61 6.66
N THR A 236 28.02 -21.46 6.00
CA THR A 236 27.93 -20.15 6.68
C THR A 236 26.70 -20.07 7.60
N ILE A 237 25.56 -20.61 7.16
CA ILE A 237 24.35 -20.68 7.98
C ILE A 237 24.57 -21.64 9.17
N ILE A 238 25.23 -22.79 8.96
CA ILE A 238 25.54 -23.76 10.03
C ILE A 238 26.46 -23.13 11.10
N ASP A 239 27.38 -22.25 10.73
CA ASP A 239 28.21 -21.56 11.72
C ASP A 239 27.39 -20.57 12.59
N GLN A 240 26.40 -19.89 12.00
CA GLN A 240 25.46 -19.06 12.75
C GLN A 240 24.56 -19.88 13.71
N VAL A 241 24.25 -21.14 13.35
CA VAL A 241 23.46 -22.05 14.19
C VAL A 241 24.16 -22.35 15.51
N LYS A 242 25.49 -22.48 15.53
CA LYS A 242 26.25 -22.74 16.76
C LYS A 242 26.07 -21.60 17.77
N SER A 243 26.33 -20.36 17.34
CA SER A 243 26.14 -19.17 18.18
C SER A 243 24.69 -19.00 18.64
N ALA A 244 23.72 -19.27 17.76
CA ALA A 244 22.30 -19.22 18.15
C ALA A 244 21.95 -20.30 19.19
N ARG A 245 22.48 -21.53 19.06
CA ARG A 245 22.27 -22.61 20.04
C ARG A 245 22.83 -22.23 21.41
N ASP A 246 24.04 -21.68 21.47
CA ASP A 246 24.67 -21.30 22.74
C ASP A 246 23.83 -20.23 23.47
N ASP A 247 23.41 -19.18 22.77
CA ASP A 247 22.57 -18.12 23.35
C ASP A 247 21.20 -18.65 23.82
N ILE A 248 20.56 -19.52 23.03
CA ILE A 248 19.22 -20.05 23.35
C ILE A 248 19.28 -21.06 24.50
N THR A 249 20.31 -21.90 24.55
CA THR A 249 20.50 -22.84 25.65
C THR A 249 20.84 -22.13 26.96
N ALA A 250 21.55 -20.98 26.90
CA ALA A 250 21.77 -20.10 28.05
C ALA A 250 20.47 -19.47 28.58
N ILE A 251 19.55 -19.07 27.69
CA ILE A 251 18.21 -18.58 28.10
C ILE A 251 17.38 -19.72 28.69
N GLY A 252 17.50 -20.95 28.18
CA GLY A 252 16.79 -22.12 28.69
C GLY A 252 15.31 -22.18 28.28
N VAL A 253 14.96 -21.58 27.13
CA VAL A 253 13.58 -21.57 26.59
C VAL A 253 13.04 -22.99 26.44
N GLY A 254 11.81 -23.22 26.89
CA GLY A 254 11.17 -24.52 26.82
C GLY A 254 9.65 -24.49 26.79
N THR A 255 9.09 -25.67 26.94
CA THR A 255 7.67 -25.92 27.16
C THR A 255 7.51 -26.70 28.46
N LEU A 256 6.37 -26.52 29.13
CA LEU A 256 6.00 -27.31 30.30
C LEU A 256 4.63 -27.95 30.11
N GLN A 257 4.35 -28.96 30.93
CA GLN A 257 3.07 -29.64 30.98
C GLN A 257 2.82 -30.15 32.39
N PHE A 258 1.69 -29.77 33.00
CA PHE A 258 1.24 -30.36 34.25
C PHE A 258 0.68 -31.75 33.97
N ALA A 259 1.01 -32.73 34.78
CA ALA A 259 0.55 -34.10 34.59
C ALA A 259 0.29 -34.81 35.92
N VAL A 260 -0.56 -35.84 35.88
CA VAL A 260 -0.72 -36.82 36.95
C VAL A 260 -0.32 -38.17 36.41
N ASN A 261 0.59 -38.85 37.10
CA ASN A 261 0.92 -40.24 36.77
C ASN A 261 -0.26 -41.13 37.20
N THR A 262 -0.87 -41.82 36.25
CA THR A 262 -2.06 -42.65 36.50
C THR A 262 -1.77 -43.91 37.31
N ASN A 263 -0.52 -44.39 37.33
CA ASN A 263 -0.15 -45.56 38.10
C ASN A 263 0.07 -45.23 39.58
N SER A 264 0.72 -44.10 39.88
CA SER A 264 1.06 -43.71 41.26
C SER A 264 0.10 -42.68 41.86
N GLY A 265 -0.68 -41.98 41.05
CA GLY A 265 -1.49 -40.84 41.47
C GLY A 265 -0.68 -39.57 41.76
N ASN A 266 0.64 -39.59 41.55
CA ASN A 266 1.50 -38.45 41.85
C ASN A 266 1.40 -37.34 40.80
N ASP A 267 1.29 -36.11 41.29
CA ASP A 267 1.39 -34.90 40.49
C ASP A 267 2.85 -34.70 40.03
N THR A 268 3.05 -34.41 38.74
CA THR A 268 4.37 -34.21 38.14
C THR A 268 4.36 -33.04 37.17
N LEU A 269 5.38 -32.19 37.25
CA LEU A 269 5.64 -31.15 36.25
C LEU A 269 6.60 -31.70 35.19
N LEU A 270 6.14 -31.82 33.96
CA LEU A 270 6.97 -32.22 32.84
C LEU A 270 7.53 -30.97 32.17
N THR A 271 8.85 -30.90 31.99
CA THR A 271 9.52 -29.79 31.31
C THR A 271 10.31 -30.32 30.12
N GLN A 272 10.41 -29.51 29.07
CA GLN A 272 11.18 -29.84 27.88
C GLN A 272 11.78 -28.55 27.32
N ARG A 273 13.12 -28.46 27.31
CA ARG A 273 13.82 -27.35 26.64
C ARG A 273 13.69 -27.48 25.13
N LEU A 274 13.68 -26.35 24.42
CA LEU A 274 13.60 -26.35 22.95
C LEU A 274 14.87 -26.92 22.32
N LEU A 275 16.04 -26.58 22.87
CA LEU A 275 17.33 -27.11 22.44
C LEU A 275 18.09 -27.71 23.62
N SER A 276 18.83 -28.79 23.37
CA SER A 276 19.88 -29.29 24.25
C SER A 276 21.26 -28.77 23.86
N THR A 277 22.21 -28.84 24.81
CA THR A 277 23.63 -28.52 24.58
C THR A 277 24.23 -29.41 23.49
N GLU A 278 23.93 -30.71 23.55
CA GLU A 278 24.25 -31.67 22.50
C GLU A 278 23.08 -31.85 21.54
N PRO A 279 23.30 -32.06 20.23
CA PRO A 279 22.22 -32.27 19.27
C PRO A 279 21.32 -33.47 19.63
N ALA A 280 20.04 -33.20 19.90
CA ALA A 280 19.04 -34.23 20.15
C ALA A 280 17.98 -34.28 19.05
N LEU A 281 17.23 -35.39 18.99
CA LEU A 281 16.15 -35.56 18.01
C LEU A 281 15.04 -34.50 18.17
N TRP A 282 14.76 -34.08 19.40
CA TRP A 282 13.78 -33.04 19.71
C TRP A 282 14.19 -31.65 19.18
N ASP A 283 15.48 -31.39 19.00
CA ASP A 283 15.98 -30.08 18.56
C ASP A 283 15.41 -29.67 17.19
N VAL A 284 15.07 -30.64 16.33
CA VAL A 284 14.38 -30.37 15.05
C VAL A 284 13.06 -29.64 15.30
N ILE A 285 12.27 -30.12 16.26
CA ILE A 285 11.02 -29.47 16.66
C ILE A 285 11.32 -28.15 17.37
N GLY A 286 12.36 -28.11 18.20
CA GLY A 286 12.87 -26.89 18.83
C GLY A 286 13.15 -25.76 17.83
N TRP A 287 13.86 -26.05 16.73
CA TRP A 287 14.15 -25.07 15.69
C TRP A 287 12.91 -24.55 14.96
N VAL A 288 11.83 -25.35 14.86
CA VAL A 288 10.54 -24.86 14.36
C VAL A 288 9.98 -23.78 15.30
N TYR A 289 9.99 -24.01 16.62
CA TYR A 289 9.58 -23.02 17.60
C TYR A 289 10.41 -21.75 17.53
N LEU A 290 11.73 -21.89 17.41
CA LEU A 290 12.66 -20.77 17.39
C LEU A 290 12.51 -19.93 16.11
N PHE A 291 12.25 -20.56 14.97
CA PHE A 291 11.91 -19.84 13.74
C PHE A 291 10.61 -19.05 13.92
N GLU A 292 9.58 -19.64 14.52
CA GLU A 292 8.31 -18.98 14.80
C GLU A 292 8.45 -17.84 15.83
N TRP A 293 9.35 -17.98 16.81
CA TRP A 293 9.68 -16.91 17.76
C TRP A 293 10.40 -15.73 17.08
N ALA A 294 11.42 -16.02 16.28
CA ALA A 294 12.17 -15.00 15.55
C ALA A 294 11.32 -14.23 14.52
N THR A 295 10.30 -14.88 13.96
CA THR A 295 9.35 -14.28 13.01
C THR A 295 8.14 -13.62 13.68
N GLY A 296 8.03 -13.69 15.02
CA GLY A 296 6.95 -13.07 15.79
C GLY A 296 5.60 -13.80 15.69
N VAL A 297 5.60 -15.07 15.30
CA VAL A 297 4.41 -15.94 15.27
C VAL A 297 4.13 -16.54 16.66
N ARG A 298 5.19 -16.71 17.45
CA ARG A 298 5.15 -17.07 18.87
C ARG A 298 5.94 -16.05 19.67
N GLU A 299 5.63 -15.97 20.96
CA GLU A 299 6.41 -15.20 21.92
C GLU A 299 7.01 -16.13 22.97
N VAL A 300 8.01 -15.62 23.69
CA VAL A 300 8.57 -16.27 24.87
C VAL A 300 8.31 -15.37 26.05
N ILE A 301 7.67 -15.92 27.08
CA ILE A 301 7.42 -15.24 28.35
C ILE A 301 8.18 -15.98 29.45
N SER A 302 9.00 -15.24 30.20
CA SER A 302 9.64 -15.70 31.43
C SER A 302 8.64 -15.60 32.57
N PHE A 303 8.22 -16.75 33.12
CA PHE A 303 7.47 -16.83 34.36
C PHE A 303 8.46 -16.91 35.51
N GLU A 304 8.61 -15.81 36.24
CA GLU A 304 9.59 -15.67 37.32
C GLU A 304 8.85 -15.70 38.65
N GLY A 305 8.94 -16.82 39.35
CA GLY A 305 8.41 -16.94 40.71
C GLY A 305 9.52 -17.12 41.73
N ASN A 306 9.14 -17.11 43.01
CA ASN A 306 10.08 -17.22 44.11
C ASN A 306 10.91 -18.51 44.14
N VAL A 307 10.46 -19.58 43.47
CA VAL A 307 11.11 -20.90 43.50
C VAL A 307 11.96 -21.11 42.26
N ASN A 308 11.39 -20.94 41.06
CA ASN A 308 12.12 -21.10 39.80
C ASN A 308 11.61 -20.13 38.73
N ILE A 309 12.45 -19.99 37.71
CA ILE A 309 12.18 -19.21 36.50
C ILE A 309 11.92 -20.16 35.33
N PHE A 310 10.83 -19.93 34.61
CA PHE A 310 10.46 -20.71 33.42
C PHE A 310 10.24 -19.81 32.20
N PRO A 311 11.24 -19.71 31.30
CA PRO A 311 11.07 -19.10 29.99
C PRO A 311 10.28 -20.06 29.08
N LEU A 312 9.01 -19.75 28.87
CA LEU A 312 8.08 -20.60 28.14
C LEU A 312 7.75 -20.00 26.79
N VAL A 313 7.72 -20.85 25.76
CA VAL A 313 7.20 -20.47 24.44
C VAL A 313 5.67 -20.60 24.39
N SER A 314 5.01 -19.58 23.83
CA SER A 314 3.56 -19.53 23.71
C SER A 314 3.01 -20.54 22.70
N ASN A 315 1.70 -20.75 22.72
CA ASN A 315 1.01 -21.33 21.57
C ASN A 315 1.09 -20.39 20.36
N LYS A 316 0.83 -20.93 19.16
CA LYS A 316 0.82 -20.14 17.93
C LYS A 316 -0.40 -19.24 17.91
N TYR A 317 -0.18 -17.94 17.76
CA TYR A 317 -1.25 -16.98 17.61
C TYR A 317 -1.81 -16.98 16.17
N VAL A 318 -3.11 -16.76 16.05
CA VAL A 318 -3.70 -16.48 14.74
C VAL A 318 -3.29 -15.06 14.34
N PRO A 319 -2.64 -14.85 13.19
CA PRO A 319 -2.16 -13.53 12.81
C PRO A 319 -3.33 -12.57 12.63
N VAL A 320 -3.25 -11.40 13.27
CA VAL A 320 -4.19 -10.31 13.04
C VAL A 320 -3.85 -9.68 11.69
N ILE A 321 -4.69 -9.94 10.69
CA ILE A 321 -4.49 -9.39 9.34
C ILE A 321 -4.95 -7.93 9.34
N ASN A 322 -4.00 -7.01 9.52
CA ASN A 322 -4.22 -5.57 9.37
C ASN A 322 -4.36 -5.26 7.87
N LYS A 323 -5.59 -5.24 7.36
CA LYS A 323 -5.89 -4.75 6.01
C LYS A 323 -5.90 -3.22 6.02
N ALA A 324 -5.23 -2.60 5.07
CA ALA A 324 -5.34 -1.15 4.85
C ALA A 324 -6.83 -0.79 4.71
N ARG A 325 -7.28 0.25 5.42
CA ARG A 325 -8.69 0.63 5.40
C ARG A 325 -9.03 1.10 4.00
N GLU A 326 -10.12 0.61 3.42
CA GLU A 326 -10.46 0.91 2.02
C GLU A 326 -10.62 2.42 1.74
N VAL A 327 -10.97 3.19 2.77
CA VAL A 327 -11.13 4.66 2.71
C VAL A 327 -9.77 5.39 2.66
N GLU A 328 -8.69 4.78 3.15
CA GLU A 328 -7.34 5.35 3.09
C GLU A 328 -6.74 5.25 1.68
N VAL A 329 -7.23 4.34 0.85
CA VAL A 329 -6.91 4.29 -0.58
C VAL A 329 -7.84 5.27 -1.30
N PRO A 330 -7.33 6.35 -1.94
CA PRO A 330 -8.15 7.43 -2.51
C PRO A 330 -8.86 7.03 -3.82
N ARG A 331 -9.63 5.93 -3.80
CA ARG A 331 -10.35 5.38 -4.97
C ARG A 331 -11.30 6.40 -5.57
N SER A 332 -12.04 7.13 -4.74
CA SER A 332 -13.00 8.15 -5.18
C SER A 332 -12.31 9.28 -5.97
N ALA A 333 -11.21 9.82 -5.45
CA ALA A 333 -10.44 10.88 -6.12
C ALA A 333 -9.88 10.39 -7.47
N CYS A 334 -9.28 9.19 -7.50
CA CYS A 334 -8.81 8.60 -8.75
C CYS A 334 -9.93 8.38 -9.78
N GLN A 335 -11.13 7.99 -9.32
CA GLN A 335 -12.29 7.80 -10.19
C GLN A 335 -12.77 9.13 -10.79
N TYR A 336 -12.82 10.21 -10.00
CA TYR A 336 -13.16 11.54 -10.54
C TYR A 336 -12.15 12.01 -11.59
N LEU A 337 -10.85 11.83 -11.34
CA LEU A 337 -9.78 12.17 -12.30
C LEU A 337 -9.91 11.36 -13.60
N TRP A 338 -10.26 10.08 -13.49
CA TRP A 338 -10.49 9.21 -14.64
C TRP A 338 -11.71 9.66 -15.46
N VAL A 339 -12.87 9.90 -14.81
CA VAL A 339 -14.08 10.39 -15.49
C VAL A 339 -13.83 11.71 -16.20
N ALA A 340 -13.17 12.67 -15.55
CA ALA A 340 -12.83 13.95 -16.16
C ALA A 340 -11.91 13.76 -17.39
N SER A 341 -10.96 12.83 -17.32
CA SER A 341 -10.11 12.48 -18.47
C SER A 341 -10.93 11.87 -19.61
N VAL A 342 -11.86 10.96 -19.31
CA VAL A 342 -12.76 10.38 -20.33
C VAL A 342 -13.60 11.44 -21.01
N ILE A 343 -14.18 12.39 -20.26
CA ILE A 343 -14.97 13.50 -20.83
C ILE A 343 -14.13 14.32 -21.83
N VAL A 344 -12.89 14.66 -21.48
CA VAL A 344 -11.97 15.36 -22.39
C VAL A 344 -11.78 14.58 -23.70
N SER A 345 -11.53 13.28 -23.62
CA SER A 345 -11.34 12.43 -24.80
C SER A 345 -12.61 12.34 -25.65
N VAL A 346 -13.79 12.18 -25.05
CA VAL A 346 -15.08 12.10 -25.76
C VAL A 346 -15.38 13.39 -26.52
N VAL A 347 -15.21 14.55 -25.87
CA VAL A 347 -15.44 15.85 -26.53
C VAL A 347 -14.46 16.08 -27.67
N LEU A 348 -13.17 15.79 -27.48
CA LEU A 348 -12.17 15.88 -28.56
C LEU A 348 -12.55 14.99 -29.75
N PHE A 349 -13.02 13.78 -29.48
CA PHE A 349 -13.47 12.84 -30.52
C PHE A 349 -14.70 13.35 -31.27
N VAL A 350 -15.72 13.83 -30.57
CA VAL A 350 -16.93 14.41 -31.18
C VAL A 350 -16.58 15.59 -32.08
N VAL A 351 -15.75 16.51 -31.60
CA VAL A 351 -15.34 17.69 -32.39
C VAL A 351 -14.47 17.28 -33.58
N ALA A 352 -13.60 16.28 -33.44
CA ALA A 352 -12.83 15.75 -34.56
C ALA A 352 -13.72 15.14 -35.65
N ILE A 353 -14.78 14.41 -35.29
CA ILE A 353 -15.79 13.93 -36.24
C ILE A 353 -16.46 15.11 -36.94
N LEU A 354 -16.96 16.10 -36.19
CA LEU A 354 -17.61 17.28 -36.75
C LEU A 354 -16.69 18.02 -37.74
N SER A 355 -15.45 18.29 -37.37
CA SER A 355 -14.46 18.94 -38.24
C SER A 355 -14.19 18.13 -39.50
N THR A 356 -14.12 16.80 -39.41
CA THR A 356 -13.92 15.89 -40.55
C THR A 356 -15.13 15.89 -41.49
N LEU A 357 -16.35 15.89 -40.93
CA LEU A 357 -17.59 16.00 -41.72
C LEU A 357 -17.64 17.33 -42.48
N TYR A 358 -17.33 18.46 -41.82
CA TYR A 358 -17.25 19.76 -42.49
C TYR A 358 -16.15 19.79 -43.57
N ALA A 359 -15.00 19.15 -43.33
CA ALA A 359 -13.95 19.01 -44.33
C ALA A 359 -14.43 18.21 -45.55
N GLY A 360 -15.13 17.09 -45.34
CA GLY A 360 -15.71 16.26 -46.40
C GLY A 360 -16.77 17.01 -47.22
N LEU A 361 -17.69 17.73 -46.55
CA LEU A 361 -18.68 18.59 -47.19
C LEU A 361 -18.04 19.71 -48.04
N ALA A 362 -16.89 20.22 -47.60
CA ALA A 362 -16.08 21.18 -48.34
C ALA A 362 -15.15 20.53 -49.40
N ARG A 363 -15.32 19.23 -49.69
CA ARG A 363 -14.48 18.44 -50.62
C ARG A 363 -12.98 18.52 -50.29
N PHE A 364 -12.64 18.55 -49.01
CA PHE A 364 -11.28 18.69 -48.46
C PHE A 364 -10.51 19.94 -48.92
N ARG A 365 -11.22 20.98 -49.39
CA ARG A 365 -10.62 22.28 -49.75
C ARG A 365 -10.50 23.19 -48.52
N ILE A 366 -9.72 22.73 -47.55
CA ILE A 366 -9.52 23.40 -46.26
C ILE A 366 -8.05 23.73 -46.02
N VAL A 367 -7.78 24.64 -45.08
CA VAL A 367 -6.41 24.92 -44.62
C VAL A 367 -6.00 23.81 -43.64
N GLY A 368 -5.46 22.71 -44.17
CA GLY A 368 -5.10 21.52 -43.35
C GLY A 368 -4.16 21.80 -42.17
N ARG A 369 -3.37 22.89 -42.22
CA ARG A 369 -2.53 23.32 -41.10
C ARG A 369 -3.35 23.66 -39.85
N ASN A 370 -4.59 24.12 -40.00
CA ASN A 370 -5.49 24.42 -38.89
C ASN A 370 -5.90 23.14 -38.13
N LEU A 371 -6.01 21.99 -38.80
CA LEU A 371 -6.36 20.71 -38.16
C LEU A 371 -5.31 20.24 -37.16
N PHE A 372 -4.02 20.53 -37.38
CA PHE A 372 -2.95 20.20 -36.42
C PHE A 372 -3.05 20.99 -35.10
N GLN A 373 -3.87 22.03 -35.05
CA GLN A 373 -4.14 22.80 -33.83
C GLN A 373 -5.39 22.33 -33.09
N ILE A 374 -5.95 21.17 -33.46
CA ILE A 374 -7.20 20.65 -32.86
C ILE A 374 -7.14 20.57 -31.35
N ASN A 375 -6.10 19.93 -30.79
CA ASN A 375 -5.97 19.79 -29.34
C ASN A 375 -5.92 21.17 -28.66
N ARG A 376 -5.09 22.08 -29.17
CA ARG A 376 -4.92 23.42 -28.60
C ARG A 376 -6.20 24.26 -28.64
N ILE A 377 -6.89 24.28 -29.78
CA ILE A 377 -8.09 25.13 -29.97
C ILE A 377 -9.30 24.48 -29.31
N VAL A 378 -9.59 23.22 -29.63
CA VAL A 378 -10.77 22.51 -29.12
C VAL A 378 -10.70 22.38 -27.61
N GLY A 379 -9.52 22.09 -27.04
CA GLY A 379 -9.35 22.03 -25.60
C GLY A 379 -9.75 23.33 -24.90
N ALA A 380 -9.26 24.47 -25.39
CA ALA A 380 -9.57 25.76 -24.77
C ALA A 380 -11.03 26.19 -24.96
N VAL A 381 -11.64 25.81 -26.09
CA VAL A 381 -12.97 26.28 -26.50
C VAL A 381 -14.11 25.41 -26.00
N TRP A 382 -13.98 24.09 -26.12
CA TRP A 382 -15.08 23.14 -25.87
C TRP A 382 -15.04 22.54 -24.47
N LEU A 383 -13.86 22.46 -23.86
CA LEU A 383 -13.67 21.84 -22.54
C LEU A 383 -13.38 22.88 -21.46
N GLY A 384 -12.57 23.88 -21.79
CA GLY A 384 -12.11 24.89 -20.86
C GLY A 384 -10.83 24.51 -20.13
N ARG A 385 -10.09 25.52 -19.71
CA ARG A 385 -8.73 25.40 -19.15
C ARG A 385 -8.64 24.53 -17.89
N PRO A 386 -9.60 24.55 -16.94
CA PRO A 386 -9.52 23.72 -15.74
C PRO A 386 -9.46 22.21 -16.04
N LEU A 387 -10.28 21.73 -16.99
CA LEU A 387 -10.28 20.31 -17.37
C LEU A 387 -8.99 19.91 -18.10
N LEU A 388 -8.41 20.82 -18.88
CA LEU A 388 -7.10 20.60 -19.51
C LEU A 388 -5.99 20.51 -18.48
N LEU A 389 -5.96 21.42 -17.50
CA LEU A 389 -5.00 21.36 -16.40
C LEU A 389 -5.16 20.06 -15.64
N LEU A 390 -6.38 19.67 -15.28
CA LEU A 390 -6.65 18.43 -14.56
C LEU A 390 -6.09 17.22 -15.32
N ARG A 391 -6.41 17.10 -16.61
CA ARG A 391 -5.91 16.02 -17.46
C ARG A 391 -4.38 16.02 -17.57
N GLY A 392 -3.76 17.17 -17.83
CA GLY A 392 -2.30 17.26 -17.89
C GLY A 392 -1.62 16.96 -16.55
N MET A 393 -2.21 17.37 -15.43
CA MET A 393 -1.71 17.04 -14.09
C MET A 393 -1.80 15.54 -13.79
N THR A 394 -2.85 14.84 -14.26
CA THR A 394 -2.89 13.36 -14.13
C THR A 394 -1.75 12.69 -14.87
N ALA A 395 -1.34 13.20 -16.04
CA ALA A 395 -0.18 12.70 -16.77
C ALA A 395 1.14 12.96 -15.99
N LEU A 396 1.28 14.12 -15.33
CA LEU A 396 2.43 14.40 -14.46
C LEU A 396 2.50 13.47 -13.24
N VAL A 397 1.36 13.17 -12.62
CA VAL A 397 1.27 12.18 -11.53
C VAL A 397 1.72 10.82 -12.05
N LEU A 398 1.27 10.41 -13.24
CA LEU A 398 1.72 9.18 -13.88
C LEU A 398 3.23 9.19 -14.14
N PHE A 399 3.83 10.27 -14.65
CA PHE A 399 5.29 10.36 -14.84
C PHE A 399 6.10 10.37 -13.54
N SER A 400 5.46 10.74 -12.44
CA SER A 400 6.08 10.81 -11.13
C SER A 400 5.91 9.53 -10.33
N THR A 401 5.20 8.53 -10.87
CA THR A 401 4.88 7.26 -10.22
C THR A 401 5.60 6.10 -10.91
N SER A 402 6.23 5.21 -10.14
CA SER A 402 6.92 4.02 -10.63
C SER A 402 5.95 3.09 -11.37
N PRO A 403 6.23 2.71 -12.63
CA PRO A 403 5.42 1.73 -13.33
C PRO A 403 5.76 0.34 -12.79
N LEU A 404 4.81 -0.25 -12.07
CA LEU A 404 4.95 -1.55 -11.42
C LEU A 404 3.89 -2.50 -11.95
N SER A 405 4.31 -3.74 -12.19
CA SER A 405 3.41 -4.86 -12.39
C SER A 405 3.44 -5.73 -11.13
N PHE A 406 2.26 -6.19 -10.70
CA PHE A 406 2.17 -7.17 -9.62
C PHE A 406 2.07 -8.55 -10.27
N ASP A 407 3.07 -9.39 -10.05
CA ASP A 407 3.20 -10.69 -10.69
C ASP A 407 3.42 -11.79 -9.66
N VAL A 408 2.99 -13.01 -10.00
CA VAL A 408 3.20 -14.21 -9.19
C VAL A 408 4.11 -15.14 -9.97
N LYS A 409 5.40 -15.10 -9.67
CA LYS A 409 6.40 -15.96 -10.30
C LYS A 409 6.80 -17.07 -9.35
N ASP A 410 6.66 -18.33 -9.78
CA ASP A 410 7.08 -19.52 -9.02
C ASP A 410 6.46 -19.58 -7.60
N GLY A 411 5.22 -19.10 -7.45
CA GLY A 411 4.51 -19.05 -6.17
C GLY A 411 4.90 -17.91 -5.22
N PHE A 412 5.76 -16.99 -5.67
CA PHE A 412 6.12 -15.76 -4.96
C PHE A 412 5.44 -14.54 -5.61
N THR A 413 4.74 -13.76 -4.78
CA THR A 413 4.18 -12.47 -5.18
C THR A 413 5.28 -11.41 -5.16
N GLN A 414 5.51 -10.73 -6.28
CA GLN A 414 6.54 -9.70 -6.39
C GLN A 414 6.05 -8.47 -7.16
N PHE A 415 6.61 -7.32 -6.81
CA PHE A 415 6.50 -6.10 -7.62
C PHE A 415 7.61 -6.13 -8.67
N ASN A 416 7.22 -6.29 -9.93
CA ASN A 416 8.16 -6.25 -11.03
C ASN A 416 8.17 -4.86 -11.68
N PHE A 417 9.37 -4.31 -11.84
CA PHE A 417 9.57 -3.02 -12.47
C PHE A 417 9.36 -3.15 -13.98
N ALA A 418 8.28 -2.56 -14.48
CA ALA A 418 7.86 -2.67 -15.87
C ALA A 418 7.87 -1.27 -16.52
N PRO A 419 9.03 -0.79 -16.99
CA PRO A 419 9.11 0.53 -17.61
C PRO A 419 8.17 0.63 -18.81
N ARG A 420 7.62 1.82 -19.03
CA ARG A 420 6.72 2.09 -20.16
C ARG A 420 7.44 1.88 -21.48
N SER A 421 6.71 1.42 -22.49
CA SER A 421 7.26 1.36 -23.84
C SER A 421 7.53 2.78 -24.34
N PHE A 422 8.44 2.89 -25.32
CA PHE A 422 8.75 4.18 -25.95
C PHE A 422 7.49 4.88 -26.50
N PHE A 423 6.56 4.12 -27.08
CA PHE A 423 5.30 4.64 -27.60
C PHE A 423 4.37 5.12 -26.49
N ASP A 424 4.24 4.37 -25.39
CA ASP A 424 3.42 4.78 -24.25
C ASP A 424 3.98 6.07 -23.63
N SER A 425 5.30 6.18 -23.49
CA SER A 425 5.95 7.41 -23.02
C SER A 425 5.67 8.60 -23.94
N MET A 426 5.65 8.42 -25.26
CA MET A 426 5.25 9.48 -26.21
C MET A 426 3.81 9.92 -26.04
N VAL A 427 2.88 8.97 -25.88
CA VAL A 427 1.45 9.25 -25.71
C VAL A 427 1.22 10.00 -24.39
N VAL A 428 1.73 9.47 -23.27
CA VAL A 428 1.58 10.12 -21.96
C VAL A 428 2.29 11.49 -21.92
N SER A 429 3.40 11.66 -22.65
CA SER A 429 4.07 12.97 -22.80
C SER A 429 3.19 13.94 -23.56
N GLY A 430 2.46 13.48 -24.57
CA GLY A 430 1.46 14.27 -25.29
C GLY A 430 0.33 14.72 -24.36
N GLU A 431 -0.10 13.86 -23.44
CA GLU A 431 -1.10 14.21 -22.43
C GLU A 431 -0.59 15.25 -21.41
N ALA A 432 0.69 15.24 -21.06
CA ALA A 432 1.25 16.30 -20.21
C ALA A 432 1.18 17.69 -20.90
N MET A 433 1.17 17.76 -22.24
CA MET A 433 1.19 19.03 -22.97
C MET A 433 -0.08 19.88 -22.81
N TRP A 434 -1.17 19.34 -22.26
CA TRP A 434 -2.34 20.13 -21.89
C TRP A 434 -1.99 21.29 -20.95
N ILE A 435 -1.01 21.10 -20.05
CA ILE A 435 -0.49 22.16 -19.17
C ILE A 435 0.17 23.26 -20.00
N SER A 436 1.03 22.89 -20.95
CA SER A 436 1.69 23.84 -21.85
C SER A 436 0.68 24.64 -22.67
N TYR A 437 -0.42 24.05 -23.13
CA TYR A 437 -1.45 24.80 -23.86
C TYR A 437 -2.10 25.88 -22.99
N VAL A 438 -2.42 25.55 -21.73
CA VAL A 438 -2.99 26.51 -20.78
C VAL A 438 -1.99 27.62 -20.43
N LEU A 439 -0.72 27.28 -20.20
CA LEU A 439 0.35 28.26 -19.95
C LEU A 439 0.54 29.23 -21.12
N ASN A 440 0.57 28.70 -22.35
CA ASN A 440 0.69 29.51 -23.55
C ASN A 440 -0.47 30.51 -23.66
N ASP A 441 -1.69 30.09 -23.34
CA ASP A 441 -2.85 30.97 -23.35
C ASP A 441 -2.78 32.07 -22.28
N PHE A 442 -2.19 31.81 -21.11
CA PHE A 442 -1.94 32.86 -20.10
C PHE A 442 -0.91 33.87 -20.60
N VAL A 443 0.16 33.41 -21.24
CA VAL A 443 1.18 34.29 -21.83
C VAL A 443 0.59 35.19 -22.92
N LEU A 444 -0.36 34.67 -23.72
CA LEU A 444 -1.06 35.46 -24.74
C LEU A 444 -1.91 36.58 -24.13
N VAL A 445 -2.59 36.35 -23.00
CA VAL A 445 -3.33 37.40 -22.29
C VAL A 445 -2.41 38.49 -21.75
N LEU A 446 -1.23 38.12 -21.26
CA LEU A 446 -0.25 39.10 -20.75
C LEU A 446 0.44 39.91 -21.85
N ASN A 447 0.46 39.42 -23.10
CA ASN A 447 1.10 40.07 -24.24
C ASN A 447 0.19 40.01 -25.48
N PHE A 448 -0.90 40.80 -25.47
CA PHE A 448 -1.85 40.90 -26.59
C PHE A 448 -1.23 41.23 -27.96
N ASN A 449 -0.05 41.88 -27.99
CA ASN A 449 0.65 42.27 -29.22
C ASN A 449 1.71 41.25 -29.69
N SER A 450 1.84 40.10 -29.04
CA SER A 450 2.87 39.11 -29.39
C SER A 450 2.31 38.01 -30.28
N ASN A 451 2.94 37.74 -31.43
CA ASN A 451 2.53 36.60 -32.27
C ASN A 451 2.73 35.27 -31.52
N ALA A 452 1.83 34.33 -31.75
CA ALA A 452 1.75 33.05 -31.06
C ALA A 452 2.74 31.97 -31.54
N ASP A 453 3.70 32.32 -32.40
CA ASP A 453 4.68 31.40 -32.99
C ASP A 453 5.58 30.68 -31.96
N PHE A 454 5.74 31.23 -30.75
CA PHE A 454 6.53 30.60 -29.69
C PHE A 454 5.87 29.34 -29.14
N ALA A 455 4.55 29.22 -29.26
CA ALA A 455 3.78 28.23 -28.53
C ALA A 455 3.93 26.79 -29.07
N PRO A 456 3.99 26.55 -30.40
CA PRO A 456 4.33 25.23 -30.93
C PRO A 456 5.75 24.80 -30.54
N VAL A 457 6.71 25.74 -30.53
CA VAL A 457 8.10 25.48 -30.14
C VAL A 457 8.18 25.10 -28.66
N SER A 458 7.49 25.83 -27.77
CA SER A 458 7.47 25.50 -26.34
C SER A 458 6.89 24.12 -26.08
N THR A 459 5.81 23.75 -26.77
CA THR A 459 5.19 22.42 -26.62
C THR A 459 6.04 21.30 -27.20
N ALA A 460 6.69 21.51 -28.35
CA ALA A 460 7.57 20.51 -28.95
C ALA A 460 8.80 20.25 -28.07
N LEU A 461 9.45 21.33 -27.59
CA LEU A 461 10.59 21.21 -26.68
C LEU A 461 10.23 20.51 -25.38
N CYS A 462 9.11 20.91 -24.77
CA CYS A 462 8.61 20.31 -23.53
C CYS A 462 8.28 18.83 -23.71
N TRP A 463 7.64 18.45 -24.82
CA TRP A 463 7.33 17.06 -25.15
C TRP A 463 8.59 16.21 -25.33
N ILE A 464 9.59 16.70 -26.07
CA ILE A 464 10.88 16.00 -26.25
C ILE A 464 11.54 15.76 -24.88
N ILE A 465 11.59 16.79 -24.02
CA ILE A 465 12.20 16.66 -22.69
C ILE A 465 11.45 15.61 -21.85
N HIS A 466 10.12 15.59 -21.86
CA HIS A 466 9.34 14.59 -21.13
C HIS A 466 9.61 13.17 -21.62
N VAL A 467 9.62 12.94 -22.93
CA VAL A 467 9.93 11.63 -23.53
C VAL A 467 11.34 11.18 -23.13
N VAL A 468 12.33 12.06 -23.25
CA VAL A 468 13.73 11.74 -22.89
C VAL A 468 13.85 11.45 -21.39
N LEU A 469 13.22 12.25 -20.52
CA LEU A 469 13.29 12.04 -19.07
C LEU A 469 12.60 10.74 -18.63
N ASP A 470 11.49 10.36 -19.25
CA ASP A 470 10.79 9.11 -18.93
C ASP A 470 11.58 7.87 -19.37
N VAL A 471 12.15 7.91 -20.58
CA VAL A 471 12.91 6.78 -21.15
C VAL A 471 14.29 6.65 -20.51
N ALA A 472 15.01 7.76 -20.32
CA ALA A 472 16.38 7.74 -19.80
C ALA A 472 16.44 7.52 -18.27
N SER A 473 15.41 7.96 -17.54
CA SER A 473 15.37 7.88 -16.08
C SER A 473 13.95 7.61 -15.60
N PRO A 474 13.41 6.39 -15.76
CA PRO A 474 12.08 6.05 -15.26
C PRO A 474 12.05 6.05 -13.71
N PRO A 475 10.96 6.50 -13.07
CA PRO A 475 10.86 6.56 -11.61
C PRO A 475 10.90 5.14 -11.02
N ARG A 476 11.73 4.91 -10.00
CA ARG A 476 11.84 3.62 -9.30
C ARG A 476 11.11 3.64 -7.95
N ILE A 477 10.65 2.46 -7.53
CA ILE A 477 10.09 2.25 -6.19
C ILE A 477 11.20 2.23 -5.14
N THR A 478 10.95 2.85 -4.00
CA THR A 478 11.78 2.69 -2.80
C THR A 478 10.92 2.06 -1.72
N ALA A 479 11.32 0.89 -1.23
CA ALA A 479 10.65 0.21 -0.13
C ALA A 479 11.64 0.05 1.02
N THR A 480 11.28 0.54 2.21
CA THR A 480 12.03 0.32 3.44
C THR A 480 11.17 -0.47 4.42
N ILE A 481 11.75 -1.49 5.04
CA ILE A 481 11.11 -2.26 6.10
C ILE A 481 11.77 -1.83 7.39
N ASP A 482 10.98 -1.22 8.27
CA ASP A 482 11.41 -0.82 9.60
C ASP A 482 10.23 -1.04 10.53
N ARG A 483 10.34 -2.05 11.40
CA ARG A 483 9.27 -2.47 12.30
C ARG A 483 9.49 -1.83 13.65
N GLN A 484 8.77 -0.75 13.92
CA GLN A 484 8.77 -0.05 15.20
C GLN A 484 7.34 -0.01 15.74
N CYS A 485 7.17 -0.37 17.01
CA CYS A 485 5.90 -0.27 17.70
C CYS A 485 6.08 0.64 18.93
N THR A 486 5.23 1.64 19.06
CA THR A 486 5.18 2.52 20.22
C THR A 486 3.88 2.31 20.98
N THR A 487 4.00 2.17 22.30
CA THR A 487 2.86 2.02 23.20
C THR A 487 2.38 3.40 23.63
N ASN A 488 1.14 3.77 23.28
CA ASN A 488 0.47 4.93 23.85
C ASN A 488 -0.40 4.47 25.03
N TYR A 489 0.13 4.64 26.25
CA TYR A 489 -0.52 4.19 27.49
C TYR A 489 -1.83 4.93 27.79
N LEU A 490 -1.97 6.20 27.36
CA LEU A 490 -3.17 7.00 27.61
C LEU A 490 -4.36 6.48 26.81
N ASP A 491 -4.13 6.16 25.53
CA ASP A 491 -5.18 5.65 24.63
C ASP A 491 -5.30 4.12 24.66
N LYS A 492 -4.46 3.44 25.47
CA LYS A 492 -4.29 1.97 25.45
C LYS A 492 -4.13 1.44 24.02
N LEU A 493 -3.37 2.17 23.20
CA LEU A 493 -3.18 1.91 21.78
C LEU A 493 -1.72 1.55 21.51
N LEU A 494 -1.50 0.54 20.67
CA LEU A 494 -0.19 0.21 20.11
C LEU A 494 -0.14 0.73 18.68
N THR A 495 0.77 1.68 18.41
CA THR A 495 0.99 2.22 17.07
C THR A 495 2.23 1.56 16.48
N CYS A 496 2.05 0.74 15.43
CA CYS A 496 3.16 0.06 14.76
C CYS A 496 3.36 0.60 13.35
N THR A 497 4.58 1.04 13.04
CA THR A 497 5.06 1.27 11.68
C THR A 497 5.86 0.03 11.25
N SER A 498 5.49 -0.63 10.15
CA SER A 498 6.20 -1.84 9.67
C SER A 498 7.21 -1.55 8.55
N GLY A 499 7.03 -0.44 7.84
CA GLY A 499 7.80 -0.08 6.66
C GLY A 499 7.10 1.00 5.85
N SER A 500 7.82 1.61 4.92
CA SER A 500 7.27 2.59 3.99
C SER A 500 7.58 2.20 2.55
N ILE A 501 6.57 2.31 1.69
CA ILE A 501 6.68 2.06 0.26
C ILE A 501 6.41 3.37 -0.47
N GLN A 502 7.46 3.94 -1.05
CA GLN A 502 7.37 5.15 -1.85
C GLN A 502 7.24 4.78 -3.33
N LEU A 503 6.01 4.92 -3.84
CA LEU A 503 5.67 4.67 -5.25
C LEU A 503 5.95 5.87 -6.16
N GLY A 504 5.90 7.09 -5.59
CA GLY A 504 6.00 8.33 -6.35
C GLY A 504 7.00 9.33 -5.78
N SER A 505 7.46 10.23 -6.65
CA SER A 505 8.46 11.26 -6.34
C SER A 505 7.90 12.67 -6.54
N VAL A 506 7.67 13.37 -5.42
CA VAL A 506 7.29 14.80 -5.43
C VAL A 506 8.37 15.68 -6.10
N PRO A 507 9.67 15.47 -5.84
CA PRO A 507 10.72 16.21 -6.54
C PRO A 507 10.62 16.08 -8.07
N ARG A 508 10.36 14.87 -8.58
CA ARG A 508 10.20 14.64 -10.02
C ARG A 508 8.98 15.38 -10.57
N ALA A 509 7.85 15.34 -9.87
CA ALA A 509 6.65 16.09 -10.27
C ALA A 509 6.93 17.60 -10.39
N LEU A 510 7.62 18.17 -9.40
CA LEU A 510 8.02 19.58 -9.41
C LEU A 510 8.99 19.89 -10.55
N THR A 511 9.97 19.03 -10.82
CA THR A 511 10.88 19.19 -11.97
C THR A 511 10.10 19.25 -13.28
N LEU A 512 9.12 18.37 -13.49
CA LEU A 512 8.32 18.36 -14.71
C LEU A 512 7.46 19.63 -14.86
N VAL A 513 6.87 20.14 -13.78
CA VAL A 513 6.18 21.44 -13.77
C VAL A 513 7.14 22.58 -14.13
N LEU A 514 8.34 22.58 -13.57
CA LEU A 514 9.37 23.56 -13.89
C LEU A 514 9.83 23.46 -15.35
N VAL A 515 9.87 22.27 -15.94
CA VAL A 515 10.14 22.08 -17.38
C VAL A 515 9.06 22.75 -18.24
N HIS A 516 7.78 22.64 -17.88
CA HIS A 516 6.69 23.34 -18.58
C HIS A 516 6.89 24.87 -18.56
N LEU A 517 7.18 25.42 -17.37
CA LEU A 517 7.42 26.85 -17.21
C LEU A 517 8.67 27.30 -17.98
N GLY A 518 9.79 26.58 -17.83
CA GLY A 518 11.06 26.87 -18.48
C GLY A 518 11.00 26.81 -20.01
N CYS A 519 10.34 25.79 -20.58
CA CYS A 519 10.19 25.69 -22.03
C CYS A 519 9.32 26.83 -22.60
N THR A 520 8.29 27.23 -21.86
CA THR A 520 7.39 28.32 -22.24
C THR A 520 8.13 29.67 -22.20
N THR A 521 8.85 29.96 -21.11
CA THR A 521 9.61 31.21 -20.98
C THR A 521 10.76 31.29 -21.98
N PHE A 522 11.54 30.21 -22.13
CA PHE A 522 12.65 30.14 -23.08
C PHE A 522 12.19 30.39 -24.52
N SER A 523 11.12 29.72 -24.95
CA SER A 523 10.60 29.88 -26.31
C SER A 523 10.02 31.28 -26.53
N PHE A 524 9.32 31.84 -25.54
CA PHE A 524 8.76 33.18 -25.61
C PHE A 524 9.86 34.26 -25.72
N VAL A 525 10.85 34.22 -24.83
CA VAL A 525 11.98 35.16 -24.82
C VAL A 525 12.82 35.00 -26.08
N GLY A 526 13.15 33.75 -26.46
CA GLY A 526 13.91 33.45 -27.67
C GLY A 526 13.25 34.02 -28.93
N MET A 527 11.93 33.89 -29.07
CA MET A 527 11.21 34.46 -30.20
C MET A 527 11.15 35.99 -30.18
N LYS A 528 11.04 36.62 -29.00
CA LYS A 528 11.14 38.09 -28.88
C LYS A 528 12.52 38.60 -29.29
N ILE A 529 13.59 37.96 -28.80
CA ILE A 529 14.97 38.31 -29.13
C ILE A 529 15.27 38.09 -30.62
N TRP A 530 14.83 36.96 -31.17
CA TRP A 530 15.03 36.67 -32.59
C TRP A 530 14.36 37.71 -33.50
N ARG A 531 13.19 38.21 -33.11
CA ARG A 531 12.50 39.31 -33.81
C ARG A 531 13.10 40.69 -33.55
N SER A 532 13.72 40.94 -32.42
CA SER A 532 14.43 42.21 -32.21
C SER A 532 15.69 42.28 -33.09
N PHE A 533 16.36 41.15 -33.33
CA PHE A 533 17.52 41.06 -34.23
C PHE A 533 17.15 41.05 -35.71
N ARG A 534 16.09 40.32 -36.10
CA ARG A 534 15.53 40.43 -37.45
C ARG A 534 14.62 41.65 -37.50
N ARG A 535 15.14 42.82 -37.89
CA ARG A 535 14.31 43.99 -38.27
C ARG A 535 13.29 43.56 -39.32
N SER A 536 12.12 43.09 -38.88
CA SER A 536 11.06 42.66 -39.78
C SER A 536 10.09 43.80 -39.97
N SER A 537 10.13 44.28 -41.22
CA SER A 537 9.13 45.06 -41.92
C SER A 537 7.70 44.80 -41.43
N LYS A 538 6.99 45.91 -41.20
CA LYS A 538 5.55 46.04 -40.94
C LYS A 538 5.01 45.10 -39.86
N SER A 539 4.91 45.67 -38.66
CA SER A 539 3.83 45.34 -37.73
C SER A 539 2.52 45.31 -38.51
N SER A 540 1.99 44.11 -38.79
CA SER A 540 0.61 43.98 -39.20
C SER A 540 -0.23 44.61 -38.09
N SER A 541 -0.93 45.68 -38.47
CA SER A 541 -1.90 46.44 -37.71
C SER A 541 -2.50 45.70 -36.52
N ALA A 542 -2.60 46.40 -35.38
CA ALA A 542 -3.38 46.01 -34.21
C ALA A 542 -4.59 45.17 -34.63
N SER A 543 -4.56 43.90 -34.22
CA SER A 543 -5.49 42.89 -34.70
C SER A 543 -6.87 43.15 -34.12
N ASP A 544 -7.69 43.93 -34.82
CA ASP A 544 -9.14 43.93 -34.61
C ASP A 544 -9.64 42.52 -34.94
N GLY A 545 -9.83 41.73 -33.88
CA GLY A 545 -10.33 40.36 -33.94
C GLY A 545 -11.85 40.36 -34.05
N HIS A 546 -12.41 39.43 -34.83
CA HIS A 546 -13.86 39.29 -34.91
C HIS A 546 -14.41 38.68 -33.61
N LEU A 547 -15.48 39.26 -33.04
CA LEU A 547 -16.00 38.93 -31.70
C LEU A 547 -16.48 37.46 -31.56
N LEU A 548 -16.86 36.83 -32.67
CA LEU A 548 -17.28 35.41 -32.73
C LEU A 548 -16.11 34.42 -32.65
N LEU A 549 -14.87 34.85 -32.86
CA LEU A 549 -13.71 33.98 -32.71
C LEU A 549 -13.08 34.18 -31.33
N SER A 550 -12.84 33.09 -30.61
CA SER A 550 -12.12 33.18 -29.33
C SER A 550 -10.69 33.67 -29.52
N ALA A 551 -10.11 34.29 -28.48
CA ALA A 551 -8.73 34.77 -28.51
C ALA A 551 -7.73 33.68 -28.91
N THR A 552 -7.95 32.44 -28.46
CA THR A 552 -7.15 31.27 -28.85
C THR A 552 -7.27 30.93 -30.33
N ALA A 553 -8.47 31.03 -30.90
CA ALA A 553 -8.71 30.80 -32.32
C ALA A 553 -8.07 31.93 -33.16
N LEU A 554 -8.15 33.18 -32.72
CA LEU A 554 -7.48 34.32 -33.36
C LEU A 554 -5.96 34.22 -33.34
N ALA A 555 -5.40 33.68 -32.24
CA ALA A 555 -3.95 33.56 -32.07
C ALA A 555 -3.34 32.38 -32.84
N PHE A 556 -4.05 31.24 -32.95
CA PHE A 556 -3.50 29.98 -33.47
C PHE A 556 -4.05 29.53 -34.82
N LEU A 557 -5.22 29.99 -35.25
CA LEU A 557 -5.70 29.68 -36.60
C LEU A 557 -4.93 30.49 -37.63
N ARG A 558 -4.57 29.84 -38.73
CA ARG A 558 -4.16 30.56 -39.93
C ARG A 558 -5.41 31.09 -40.61
N GLN A 559 -5.46 32.42 -40.70
CA GLN A 559 -6.54 33.16 -41.33
C GLN A 559 -5.93 33.96 -42.47
N ASP A 560 -6.50 33.86 -43.67
CA ASP A 560 -6.10 34.73 -44.76
C ASP A 560 -6.84 36.06 -44.61
N VAL A 561 -6.13 37.18 -44.74
CA VAL A 561 -6.70 38.52 -44.63
C VAL A 561 -6.72 39.14 -46.02
N LEU A 562 -7.91 39.50 -46.50
CA LEU A 562 -8.12 40.20 -47.76
C LEU A 562 -7.66 41.66 -47.65
N ALA A 563 -7.46 42.33 -48.79
CA ALA A 563 -6.95 43.71 -48.84
C ALA A 563 -7.86 44.74 -48.14
N ASP A 564 -9.13 44.41 -47.94
CA ASP A 564 -10.15 45.18 -47.23
C ASP A 564 -10.18 44.91 -45.72
N GLY A 565 -9.29 44.05 -45.20
CA GLY A 565 -9.25 43.63 -43.80
C GLY A 565 -10.21 42.49 -43.46
N THR A 566 -10.95 41.94 -44.42
CA THR A 566 -11.86 40.81 -44.22
C THR A 566 -11.07 39.52 -43.97
N ARG A 567 -11.37 38.81 -42.89
CA ARG A 567 -10.73 37.54 -42.54
C ARG A 567 -11.46 36.37 -43.18
N VAL A 568 -10.70 35.43 -43.72
CA VAL A 568 -11.21 34.23 -44.37
C VAL A 568 -10.87 33.02 -43.51
N VAL A 569 -11.89 32.28 -43.08
CA VAL A 569 -11.74 31.09 -42.23
C VAL A 569 -12.54 29.93 -42.82
N ASP A 570 -11.96 28.74 -42.86
CA ASP A 570 -12.63 27.54 -43.35
C ASP A 570 -13.66 27.01 -42.32
N ARG A 571 -14.72 26.35 -42.81
CA ARG A 571 -15.80 25.84 -41.93
C ARG A 571 -15.32 24.78 -40.94
N SER A 572 -14.28 24.02 -41.28
CA SER A 572 -13.71 23.01 -40.37
C SER A 572 -12.99 23.65 -39.18
N ALA A 573 -12.22 24.71 -39.43
CA ALA A 573 -11.62 25.54 -38.39
C ALA A 573 -12.66 26.30 -37.56
N LEU A 574 -13.79 26.72 -38.17
CA LEU A 574 -14.90 27.32 -37.42
C LEU A 574 -15.51 26.33 -36.42
N ALA A 575 -15.76 25.09 -36.84
CA ALA A 575 -16.25 24.05 -35.95
C ALA A 575 -15.26 23.78 -34.78
N MET A 576 -13.94 23.73 -35.07
CA MET A 576 -12.92 23.64 -34.01
C MET A 576 -12.99 24.83 -33.05
N SER A 577 -13.22 26.03 -33.58
CA SER A 577 -13.41 27.24 -32.82
C SER A 577 -14.81 27.36 -32.18
N GLY A 578 -15.64 26.32 -32.18
CA GLY A 578 -16.94 26.33 -31.49
C GLY A 578 -18.06 27.09 -32.22
N VAL A 579 -17.88 27.37 -33.51
CA VAL A 579 -18.90 28.00 -34.37
C VAL A 579 -19.35 26.99 -35.42
N LEU A 580 -20.59 26.53 -35.31
CA LEU A 580 -21.20 25.56 -36.23
C LEU A 580 -22.03 26.29 -37.29
N THR A 581 -21.89 25.91 -38.56
CA THR A 581 -22.56 26.60 -39.67
C THR A 581 -23.61 25.71 -40.33
N PHE A 582 -24.87 26.15 -40.36
CA PHE A 582 -26.00 25.46 -40.99
C PHE A 582 -26.70 26.41 -41.98
N GLY A 583 -26.34 26.31 -43.27
CA GLY A 583 -26.85 27.21 -44.29
C GLY A 583 -26.54 28.70 -43.98
N PRO A 584 -27.56 29.55 -43.77
CA PRO A 584 -27.38 30.95 -43.37
C PRO A 584 -27.18 31.15 -41.86
N TYR A 585 -27.34 30.11 -41.03
CA TYR A 585 -27.22 30.23 -39.58
C TYR A 585 -25.83 29.82 -39.10
N MET A 586 -25.29 30.58 -38.15
CA MET A 586 -24.08 30.25 -37.39
C MET A 586 -24.46 30.11 -35.92
N PHE A 587 -24.20 28.95 -35.32
CA PHE A 587 -24.38 28.71 -33.90
C PHE A 587 -23.03 28.77 -33.19
N ASP A 588 -22.86 29.76 -32.32
CA ASP A 588 -21.71 29.86 -31.42
C ASP A 588 -22.01 29.07 -30.14
N VAL A 589 -21.34 27.94 -29.97
CA VAL A 589 -21.51 27.02 -28.84
C VAL A 589 -21.06 27.67 -27.52
N LYS A 590 -20.09 28.60 -27.56
CA LYS A 590 -19.53 29.24 -26.37
C LYS A 590 -20.47 30.30 -25.81
N LEU A 591 -21.01 31.13 -26.71
CA LEU A 591 -21.93 32.21 -26.35
C LEU A 591 -23.39 31.72 -26.32
N TRP A 592 -23.66 30.52 -26.83
CA TRP A 592 -24.99 29.95 -26.98
C TRP A 592 -25.90 30.84 -27.84
N LEU A 593 -25.34 31.42 -28.90
CA LEU A 593 -25.99 32.40 -29.78
C LEU A 593 -26.14 31.86 -31.21
N VAL A 594 -27.30 32.10 -31.81
CA VAL A 594 -27.51 31.90 -33.25
C VAL A 594 -27.41 33.25 -33.95
N VAL A 595 -26.47 33.35 -34.88
CA VAL A 595 -26.25 34.53 -35.71
C VAL A 595 -26.62 34.20 -37.15
N VAL A 596 -27.44 35.05 -37.77
CA VAL A 596 -27.77 34.91 -39.19
C VAL A 596 -26.70 35.62 -40.00
N ASP A 597 -26.06 34.89 -40.90
CA ASP A 597 -25.08 35.41 -41.86
C ASP A 597 -25.81 35.94 -43.11
N PRO A 598 -26.01 37.27 -43.24
CA PRO A 598 -26.74 37.85 -44.37
C PRO A 598 -25.96 37.70 -45.70
N GLU A 599 -24.66 37.40 -45.64
CA GLU A 599 -23.83 37.17 -46.83
C GLU A 599 -23.59 35.67 -47.10
N ALA A 600 -24.37 34.77 -46.51
CA ALA A 600 -24.22 33.32 -46.69
C ALA A 600 -24.28 32.87 -48.17
N ALA A 601 -24.91 33.66 -49.06
CA ALA A 601 -24.98 33.45 -50.50
C ALA A 601 -23.78 33.99 -51.30
N ARG A 602 -22.93 34.86 -50.71
CA ARG A 602 -21.70 35.31 -51.38
C ARG A 602 -20.73 34.15 -51.43
N HIS A 603 -20.38 33.76 -52.66
CA HIS A 603 -19.45 32.68 -52.93
C HIS A 603 -18.03 33.13 -52.58
N ALA A 604 -17.64 32.98 -51.32
CA ALA A 604 -16.24 32.88 -50.98
C ALA A 604 -15.67 31.64 -51.68
N LYS A 605 -14.50 31.79 -52.30
CA LYS A 605 -13.82 30.71 -53.03
C LYS A 605 -13.75 29.46 -52.15
N TRP A 606 -14.32 28.36 -52.64
CA TRP A 606 -14.24 27.02 -52.01
C TRP A 606 -14.90 26.87 -50.62
N GLY A 607 -15.97 27.63 -50.33
CA GLY A 607 -16.81 27.39 -49.14
C GLY A 607 -16.27 27.97 -47.83
N MET A 608 -15.24 28.82 -47.91
CA MET A 608 -14.73 29.60 -46.79
C MET A 608 -15.76 30.61 -46.28
N LYS A 609 -15.68 31.02 -45.02
CA LYS A 609 -16.52 32.07 -44.43
C LYS A 609 -15.73 33.36 -44.30
N LEU A 610 -16.41 34.48 -44.57
CA LEU A 610 -15.86 35.82 -44.57
C LEU A 610 -16.28 36.51 -43.27
N PHE A 611 -15.31 37.09 -42.56
CA PHE A 611 -15.53 37.89 -41.36
C PHE A 611 -15.02 39.31 -41.61
N PRO A 612 -15.90 40.27 -41.90
CA PRO A 612 -15.49 41.65 -42.09
C PRO A 612 -14.91 42.23 -40.79
N PRO A 613 -14.02 43.24 -40.86
CA PRO A 613 -13.46 43.86 -39.66
C PRO A 613 -14.55 44.52 -38.82
N PRO A 614 -14.48 44.45 -37.47
CA PRO A 614 -15.47 45.07 -36.61
C PRO A 614 -15.39 46.60 -36.73
N LEU A 615 -16.48 47.25 -37.14
CA LEU A 615 -16.59 48.71 -37.19
C LEU A 615 -16.81 49.26 -35.78
N LEU A 616 -15.73 49.47 -35.03
CA LEU A 616 -15.77 49.98 -33.65
C LEU A 616 -15.72 51.52 -33.55
N ASN A 617 -15.44 52.23 -34.65
CA ASN A 617 -15.44 53.70 -34.68
C ASN A 617 -16.84 54.26 -35.00
N GLY A 618 -17.37 55.06 -34.09
CA GLY A 618 -18.74 55.62 -34.14
C GLY A 618 -19.03 56.65 -35.24
N THR A 619 -18.11 56.90 -36.16
CA THR A 619 -18.24 57.95 -37.20
C THR A 619 -18.90 57.47 -38.50
N ASP A 620 -19.04 56.15 -38.74
CA ASP A 620 -19.57 55.60 -40.00
C ASP A 620 -21.01 55.06 -39.93
N ARG A 621 -21.76 55.36 -38.86
CA ARG A 621 -23.14 54.85 -38.66
C ARG A 621 -24.16 55.26 -39.74
N CYS A 622 -23.86 56.23 -40.62
CA CYS A 622 -24.84 56.75 -41.58
C CYS A 622 -24.84 56.12 -42.99
N LYS A 623 -23.98 55.15 -43.32
CA LYS A 623 -23.93 54.59 -44.70
C LYS A 623 -24.22 53.10 -44.86
N SER A 624 -24.50 52.35 -43.79
CA SER A 624 -24.61 50.89 -43.87
C SER A 624 -25.74 50.27 -43.03
N ALA A 625 -26.93 50.89 -43.02
CA ALA A 625 -28.11 50.34 -42.35
C ALA A 625 -28.63 49.00 -42.94
N GLY A 626 -27.99 48.44 -43.98
CA GLY A 626 -28.38 47.17 -44.63
C GLY A 626 -27.38 46.01 -44.52
N LYS A 627 -26.27 46.13 -43.75
CA LYS A 627 -25.19 45.11 -43.73
C LYS A 627 -24.76 44.69 -42.31
N THR A 628 -25.69 44.59 -41.37
CA THR A 628 -25.37 44.19 -39.99
C THR A 628 -25.86 42.77 -39.75
N LEU A 629 -24.99 41.90 -39.21
CA LEU A 629 -25.35 40.56 -38.71
C LEU A 629 -26.51 40.71 -37.71
N GLN A 630 -27.67 40.13 -38.02
CA GLN A 630 -28.82 40.17 -37.11
C GLN A 630 -28.71 39.03 -36.09
N VAL A 631 -28.72 39.40 -34.80
CA VAL A 631 -28.81 38.46 -33.69
C VAL A 631 -30.28 38.11 -33.50
N VAL A 632 -30.65 36.86 -33.75
CA VAL A 632 -32.01 36.38 -33.51
C VAL A 632 -32.06 35.77 -32.10
N PRO A 633 -32.93 36.26 -31.20
CA PRO A 633 -33.06 35.66 -29.88
C PRO A 633 -33.56 34.21 -30.00
N SER A 634 -32.94 33.31 -29.25
CA SER A 634 -33.15 31.85 -29.28
C SER A 634 -34.60 31.41 -28.96
N THR A 635 -35.44 32.30 -28.44
CA THR A 635 -36.87 32.06 -28.19
C THR A 635 -37.75 32.14 -29.44
N ALA A 636 -37.27 32.73 -30.56
CA ALA A 636 -38.09 32.92 -31.76
C ALA A 636 -38.19 31.68 -32.66
N LEU A 637 -37.28 30.70 -32.53
CA LEU A 637 -37.24 29.48 -33.35
C LEU A 637 -38.17 28.36 -32.85
N ALA A 638 -38.76 28.51 -31.65
CA ALA A 638 -39.70 27.53 -31.09
C ALA A 638 -41.18 27.83 -31.42
N ALA A 639 -41.49 28.95 -32.10
CA ALA A 639 -42.86 29.43 -32.26
C ALA A 639 -43.55 29.05 -33.59
N GLN A 640 -42.97 28.15 -34.40
CA GLN A 640 -43.51 27.85 -35.73
C GLN A 640 -43.80 26.37 -36.02
N GLU A 641 -43.93 25.53 -34.98
CA GLU A 641 -44.51 24.20 -35.12
C GLU A 641 -45.56 23.95 -34.03
N THR A 642 -46.74 23.49 -34.47
CA THR A 642 -47.86 22.94 -33.70
C THR A 642 -48.80 23.91 -32.98
N SER A 643 -49.78 24.39 -33.76
CA SER A 643 -51.14 24.60 -33.25
C SER A 643 -51.76 23.23 -32.99
N GLU A 644 -51.80 22.80 -31.73
CA GLU A 644 -52.76 21.78 -31.31
C GLU A 644 -53.18 22.07 -29.86
N LYS A 645 -54.48 22.24 -29.67
CA LYS A 645 -55.13 22.36 -28.35
C LYS A 645 -54.78 21.13 -27.50
N VAL A 646 -54.55 21.33 -26.20
CA VAL A 646 -55.22 20.63 -25.08
C VAL A 646 -54.65 21.09 -23.71
N GLU A 647 -55.59 21.53 -22.88
CA GLU A 647 -55.66 21.65 -21.40
C GLU A 647 -54.42 21.81 -20.50
N SER A 648 -54.47 22.89 -19.70
CA SER A 648 -53.84 22.99 -18.37
C SER A 648 -54.49 22.02 -17.37
N PRO A 649 -53.81 21.62 -16.28
CA PRO A 649 -53.91 22.46 -15.09
C PRO A 649 -52.70 22.52 -14.14
N LYS A 650 -52.69 23.64 -13.41
CA LYS A 650 -52.25 23.87 -12.02
C LYS A 650 -50.76 24.01 -11.68
N ALA A 651 -50.48 25.25 -11.30
CA ALA A 651 -49.38 25.73 -10.49
C ALA A 651 -49.29 25.07 -9.10
N SER A 652 -48.07 24.90 -8.60
CA SER A 652 -47.76 25.08 -7.19
C SER A 652 -46.36 25.67 -7.02
N GLN A 653 -46.32 26.72 -6.22
CA GLN A 653 -45.19 27.50 -5.74
C GLN A 653 -44.09 26.63 -5.10
N LEU A 654 -42.82 27.06 -5.18
CA LEU A 654 -42.10 27.64 -4.03
C LEU A 654 -40.67 28.06 -4.41
N ASN A 655 -40.40 29.35 -4.23
CA ASN A 655 -39.07 29.93 -4.09
C ASN A 655 -38.52 29.64 -2.69
N ARG A 656 -37.24 29.25 -2.56
CA ARG A 656 -36.17 29.91 -1.76
C ARG A 656 -35.03 28.95 -1.36
N ALA A 657 -33.82 29.39 -1.72
CA ALA A 657 -32.59 29.50 -0.92
C ALA A 657 -32.08 28.31 -0.06
N PHE A 658 -30.81 27.92 -0.26
CA PHE A 658 -29.66 28.02 0.68
C PHE A 658 -28.47 27.21 0.07
N VAL A 659 -27.36 27.87 -0.31
CA VAL A 659 -26.09 27.92 0.45
C VAL A 659 -25.62 26.55 0.93
N VAL A 660 -24.55 26.03 0.33
CA VAL A 660 -23.82 24.87 0.83
C VAL A 660 -22.33 25.19 0.89
N ALA A 661 -21.78 24.83 2.04
CA ALA A 661 -20.38 24.86 2.47
C ALA A 661 -19.48 23.93 1.66
#